data_AF-A0A0J9T5R3-F1
#
_entry.id   AF-A0A0J9T5R3-F1
#
_cell.length_a   1.000
_cell.length_b   1.000
_cell.length_c   1.000
_cell.angle_alpha   90.00
_cell.angle_beta   90.00
_cell.angle_gamma   90.00
#
_symmetry.space_group_name_H-M   'P 1'
#
loop_
_entity.id
_entity.type
_entity.pdbx_description
1 polymer ?
#
loop_
_entity_poly.entity_id
_entity_poly.type
_entity_poly.pdbx_seq_one_letter_code
_entity_poly.pdbx_strand_id
1 'polypeptide(L)'
;MHHLNCLKFPTRHHFKSVIFHQHFSKRKISDTCESKIITLSKSKEYDHLKIYRNNIYNNLYENQILQGVKVHRVDPEGYGEIAIYSARQHFLFFLKFFLLIPDEQVNLKVVDINKKKKKTTFQVLCKTRKSKYEIVPRCEYFSKCGGCIYQHIDYKFERKLKKNLLTSLCEKYNIHVLASGKDYLQNDHYFCEEGQQDGEDLLEISQIKREYTSTELEEEDNAGETDSTSGSCTSWGGTPDQASHTPSQKICGEHRDSPKAKRANCARMYDFLFSDDYYYRNKSSINLSVTDHLSIGFYKRHSYEICDVDKCHIHDEHIQNVYEQVKKEILDNFKKNYIYIFNKINNSGYLKSVDIKLSRSDTEQQILVSFVGFSLNDKAKKALTKISLKLGAKNTSIKGILYNVETNKLKQNRNEVTLYGQNCIYHSCGGYTYKLGANTFFQPNQHLNECIVQIILKLVRSYKINAKQSCVYDLFCGIGFYSLPLSDLFGQVISVDYSIDNIKNLEENVKMNNVKNVKCFNLNLFNLHSLRQINLHIRRYIVNSVKQKNYDVYPLLREKLHSTYVSADSEGALVENLQVHSPYSSLPSFIHAHLNEWPSEEANGDVCSSLAESSHTDYDDDVLQNAPDGKFPTVDSNKVDEASYSSREFVIPVPDLVIINPPRKGCEKVFRRWLRGLCCRYIIYISCNANSQFRDINHLSNLGYMVREIIPLDTFPRTPHFETVALLEFDFNRTVDKEQRQIIQFELNEMKSNKKKNNKKKG
;
A
#
# COMPACT_ATOMS: atom_id res chain seq x y z
N MET A 1 52.23 -72.38 -6.47
CA MET A 1 52.65 -72.11 -7.88
C MET A 1 51.97 -70.81 -8.28
N HIS A 2 52.56 -69.64 -8.51
CA HIS A 2 53.92 -69.10 -8.63
C HIS A 2 53.70 -67.57 -8.45
N HIS A 3 53.96 -66.93 -7.31
CA HIS A 3 55.16 -66.12 -6.99
C HIS A 3 55.86 -65.39 -8.16
N LEU A 4 55.81 -64.04 -8.12
CA LEU A 4 56.93 -63.07 -8.15
C LEU A 4 56.31 -61.64 -8.03
N ASN A 5 56.37 -60.93 -6.88
CA ASN A 5 57.48 -60.14 -6.29
C ASN A 5 58.00 -59.04 -7.23
N CYS A 6 58.34 -57.80 -6.84
CA CYS A 6 58.36 -56.97 -5.62
C CYS A 6 58.69 -55.54 -6.18
N LEU A 7 58.45 -54.41 -5.50
CA LEU A 7 59.35 -53.84 -4.50
C LEU A 7 58.85 -52.45 -4.01
N LYS A 8 58.85 -52.31 -2.67
CA LYS A 8 59.36 -51.15 -1.87
C LYS A 8 58.53 -49.85 -1.78
N PHE A 9 57.84 -49.72 -0.64
CA PHE A 9 57.68 -48.47 0.15
C PHE A 9 59.07 -47.92 0.58
N PRO A 10 59.30 -46.61 0.90
CA PRO A 10 58.51 -45.87 1.90
C PRO A 10 58.47 -44.31 1.82
N THR A 11 57.80 -43.73 2.82
CA THR A 11 57.87 -42.36 3.39
C THR A 11 57.01 -41.21 2.84
N ARG A 12 56.20 -40.71 3.78
CA ARG A 12 55.36 -39.52 3.78
C ARG A 12 56.17 -38.24 3.47
N HIS A 13 55.64 -37.39 2.60
CA HIS A 13 55.60 -35.95 2.84
C HIS A 13 54.32 -35.34 2.24
N HIS A 14 53.64 -34.59 3.12
CA HIS A 14 52.55 -33.63 2.93
C HIS A 14 52.09 -33.27 1.52
N PHE A 15 50.80 -33.50 1.25
CA PHE A 15 49.94 -32.47 0.64
C PHE A 15 48.53 -32.57 1.21
N LYS A 16 48.12 -31.54 1.97
CA LYS A 16 46.72 -31.26 2.29
C LYS A 16 46.02 -30.89 0.98
N SER A 17 45.30 -31.82 0.35
CA SER A 17 44.31 -31.46 -0.67
C SER A 17 43.06 -30.98 0.05
N VAL A 18 42.91 -29.65 0.13
CA VAL A 18 41.63 -29.02 0.44
C VAL A 18 40.66 -29.40 -0.68
N ILE A 19 39.81 -30.38 -0.43
CA ILE A 19 38.68 -30.71 -1.31
C ILE A 19 37.63 -29.62 -1.08
N PHE A 20 37.73 -28.55 -1.86
CA PHE A 20 36.60 -27.64 -2.08
C PHE A 20 35.53 -28.41 -2.85
N HIS A 21 34.52 -28.93 -2.13
CA HIS A 21 33.26 -29.34 -2.75
C HIS A 21 32.56 -28.09 -3.30
N GLN A 22 32.90 -27.71 -4.53
CA GLN A 22 32.10 -26.81 -5.33
C GLN A 22 30.77 -27.49 -5.67
N HIS A 23 29.74 -27.23 -4.87
CA HIS A 23 28.35 -27.45 -5.25
C HIS A 23 27.93 -26.43 -6.35
N PHE A 24 28.46 -26.59 -7.56
CA PHE A 24 27.86 -25.96 -8.75
C PHE A 24 26.62 -26.77 -9.17
N SER A 25 25.53 -26.55 -8.45
CA SER A 25 24.22 -27.05 -8.88
C SER A 25 23.78 -26.25 -10.11
N LYS A 26 23.86 -26.86 -11.29
CA LYS A 26 23.17 -26.36 -12.50
C LYS A 26 21.68 -26.25 -12.16
N ARG A 27 21.18 -25.04 -11.88
CA ARG A 27 19.75 -24.78 -11.69
C ARG A 27 18.99 -25.27 -12.93
N LYS A 28 18.28 -26.39 -12.83
CA LYS A 28 17.24 -26.76 -13.81
C LYS A 28 16.07 -25.81 -13.61
N ILE A 29 16.01 -24.74 -14.40
CA ILE A 29 14.84 -23.87 -14.46
C ILE A 29 13.86 -24.57 -15.40
N SER A 30 13.09 -25.51 -14.86
CA SER A 30 12.00 -26.17 -15.59
C SER A 30 10.66 -25.56 -15.17
N ASP A 31 10.51 -24.25 -15.38
CA ASP A 31 9.28 -23.52 -15.09
C ASP A 31 8.31 -23.61 -16.28
N THR A 32 7.01 -23.64 -16.01
CA THR A 32 5.96 -23.82 -17.02
C THR A 32 4.94 -22.69 -16.93
N CYS A 33 4.57 -22.11 -18.07
CA CYS A 33 3.61 -21.01 -18.17
C CYS A 33 2.52 -21.35 -19.20
N GLU A 34 1.25 -21.26 -18.78
CA GLU A 34 0.13 -21.25 -19.71
C GLU A 34 -0.17 -19.82 -20.16
N SER A 35 -0.39 -19.62 -21.45
CA SER A 35 -0.77 -18.33 -22.03
C SER A 35 -1.98 -18.46 -22.95
N LYS A 36 -2.86 -17.44 -22.96
CA LYS A 36 -3.96 -17.34 -23.91
C LYS A 36 -3.43 -16.94 -25.29
N ILE A 37 -4.07 -17.44 -26.34
CA ILE A 37 -3.81 -17.05 -27.72
C ILE A 37 -4.54 -15.73 -27.99
N ILE A 38 -3.79 -14.66 -28.27
CA ILE A 38 -4.34 -13.38 -28.72
C ILE A 38 -4.19 -13.34 -30.25
N THR A 39 -5.30 -13.25 -30.97
CA THR A 39 -5.31 -13.19 -32.45
C THR A 39 -5.26 -11.75 -32.92
N LEU A 40 -4.34 -11.45 -33.83
CA LEU A 40 -4.10 -10.14 -34.42
C LEU A 40 -4.73 -10.02 -35.81
N SER A 41 -5.24 -8.84 -36.18
CA SER A 41 -5.82 -8.57 -37.50
C SER A 41 -4.76 -7.99 -38.46
N LYS A 42 -4.78 -8.35 -39.76
CA LYS A 42 -3.59 -8.18 -40.62
C LYS A 42 -3.22 -6.72 -40.97
N SER A 43 -1.90 -6.50 -40.98
CA SER A 43 -1.05 -5.51 -41.67
C SER A 43 -0.55 -4.28 -40.91
N LYS A 44 -1.37 -3.53 -40.17
CA LYS A 44 -0.90 -2.33 -39.42
C LYS A 44 -0.38 -2.63 -38.00
N GLU A 45 -0.66 -3.82 -37.47
CA GLU A 45 -0.34 -4.21 -36.08
C GLU A 45 1.12 -4.67 -35.89
N TYR A 46 1.83 -5.02 -36.99
CA TYR A 46 3.21 -5.54 -36.93
C TYR A 46 4.24 -4.48 -36.55
N ASP A 47 4.05 -3.23 -36.99
CA ASP A 47 4.98 -2.14 -36.70
C ASP A 47 5.07 -1.84 -35.20
N HIS A 48 3.96 -2.03 -34.48
CA HIS A 48 3.86 -1.91 -33.02
C HIS A 48 4.62 -3.03 -32.27
N LEU A 49 4.95 -4.13 -32.93
CA LEU A 49 5.63 -5.30 -32.36
C LEU A 49 7.14 -5.34 -32.68
N LYS A 50 7.72 -4.31 -33.31
CA LYS A 50 9.17 -4.20 -33.62
C LYS A 50 10.08 -4.43 -32.40
N ILE A 51 9.56 -4.16 -31.21
CA ILE A 51 10.14 -4.40 -29.88
C ILE A 51 10.55 -5.86 -29.69
N TYR A 52 9.79 -6.78 -30.29
CA TYR A 52 9.95 -8.22 -30.12
C TYR A 52 10.70 -8.89 -31.26
N ARG A 53 11.48 -8.16 -32.08
CA ARG A 53 12.21 -8.73 -33.23
C ARG A 53 12.91 -10.06 -32.94
N ASN A 54 13.47 -10.22 -31.75
CA ASN A 54 14.18 -11.44 -31.33
C ASN A 54 13.26 -12.63 -30.97
N ASN A 55 11.95 -12.40 -30.87
CA ASN A 55 10.93 -13.36 -30.44
C ASN A 55 9.80 -13.53 -31.48
N ILE A 56 10.11 -13.29 -32.77
CA ILE A 56 9.18 -13.51 -33.88
C ILE A 56 9.48 -14.86 -34.52
N TYR A 57 8.43 -15.68 -34.67
CA TYR A 57 8.50 -17.00 -35.27
C TYR A 57 7.47 -17.12 -36.38
N ASN A 58 7.75 -17.94 -37.41
CA ASN A 58 6.80 -18.10 -38.52
C ASN A 58 5.52 -18.82 -38.09
N ASN A 59 5.68 -19.96 -37.43
CA ASN A 59 4.60 -20.80 -36.91
C ASN A 59 5.04 -21.39 -35.58
N LEU A 60 4.07 -21.69 -34.71
CA LEU A 60 4.28 -22.47 -33.49
C LEU A 60 3.56 -23.82 -33.57
N TYR A 61 4.28 -24.87 -33.19
CA TYR A 61 3.81 -26.25 -33.15
C TYR A 61 4.12 -26.91 -31.81
N GLU A 62 3.34 -27.92 -31.43
CA GLU A 62 3.58 -28.69 -30.22
C GLU A 62 4.95 -29.39 -30.27
N ASN A 63 5.62 -29.47 -29.12
CA ASN A 63 6.99 -29.94 -28.94
C ASN A 63 8.10 -29.13 -29.64
N GLN A 64 7.78 -28.02 -30.31
CA GLN A 64 8.78 -27.14 -30.90
C GLN A 64 9.65 -26.49 -29.83
N ILE A 65 10.95 -26.38 -30.11
CA ILE A 65 11.91 -25.65 -29.28
C ILE A 65 12.18 -24.29 -29.94
N LEU A 66 11.88 -23.23 -29.20
CA LEU A 66 12.18 -21.84 -29.55
C LEU A 66 13.53 -21.49 -28.90
N GLN A 67 14.53 -21.18 -29.73
CA GLN A 67 15.89 -20.94 -29.25
C GLN A 67 16.16 -19.45 -29.05
N GLY A 68 16.88 -19.11 -27.98
CA GLY A 68 17.38 -17.75 -27.78
C GLY A 68 16.30 -16.70 -27.53
N VAL A 69 15.13 -17.11 -27.04
CA VAL A 69 14.00 -16.23 -26.72
C VAL A 69 14.44 -15.20 -25.67
N LYS A 70 14.32 -13.91 -25.98
CA LYS A 70 14.74 -12.82 -25.11
C LYS A 70 13.66 -12.50 -24.06
N VAL A 71 14.10 -12.27 -22.83
CA VAL A 71 13.26 -11.71 -21.75
C VAL A 71 13.28 -10.19 -21.85
N HIS A 72 12.10 -9.56 -21.87
CA HIS A 72 12.00 -8.12 -22.14
C HIS A 72 12.04 -7.27 -20.88
N ARG A 73 11.23 -7.63 -19.88
CA ARG A 73 11.08 -6.87 -18.64
C ARG A 73 10.68 -7.76 -17.48
N VAL A 74 10.57 -7.17 -16.29
CA VAL A 74 9.94 -7.79 -15.12
C VAL A 74 8.60 -7.12 -14.90
N ASP A 75 7.55 -7.91 -14.63
CA ASP A 75 6.23 -7.37 -14.32
C ASP A 75 6.15 -6.83 -12.87
N PRO A 76 5.07 -6.14 -12.49
CA PRO A 76 4.89 -5.62 -11.13
C PRO A 76 4.83 -6.70 -10.03
N GLU A 77 4.68 -7.98 -10.39
CA GLU A 77 4.67 -9.12 -9.46
C GLU A 77 6.06 -9.77 -9.33
N GLY A 78 7.03 -9.34 -10.15
CA GLY A 78 8.40 -9.80 -10.14
C GLY A 78 8.71 -10.98 -11.07
N TYR A 79 7.86 -11.25 -12.06
CA TYR A 79 8.07 -12.29 -13.07
C TYR A 79 8.67 -11.71 -14.34
N GLY A 80 9.60 -12.45 -14.97
CA GLY A 80 10.12 -12.09 -16.27
C GLY A 80 9.04 -12.24 -17.34
N GLU A 81 8.76 -11.16 -18.06
CA GLU A 81 7.81 -11.15 -19.17
C GLU A 81 8.51 -11.40 -20.51
N ILE A 82 8.00 -12.40 -21.22
CA ILE A 82 8.34 -12.70 -22.61
C ILE A 82 7.09 -12.46 -23.45
N ALA A 83 7.24 -11.73 -24.55
CA ALA A 83 6.22 -11.68 -25.59
C ALA A 83 6.73 -12.50 -26.78
N ILE A 84 5.86 -13.33 -27.36
CA ILE A 84 6.17 -14.15 -28.55
C ILE A 84 5.12 -13.85 -29.60
N TYR A 85 5.57 -13.60 -30.83
CA TYR A 85 4.68 -13.40 -31.97
C TYR A 85 4.87 -14.48 -33.03
N SER A 86 3.77 -15.14 -33.41
CA SER A 86 3.70 -16.10 -34.51
C SER A 86 3.16 -15.41 -35.76
N ALA A 87 4.03 -15.12 -36.74
CA ALA A 87 3.75 -14.23 -37.85
C ALA A 87 2.72 -14.76 -38.85
N ARG A 88 2.72 -16.07 -39.18
CA ARG A 88 1.75 -16.64 -40.12
C ARG A 88 0.42 -17.00 -39.46
N GLN A 89 0.44 -17.29 -38.17
CA GLN A 89 -0.77 -17.58 -37.39
C GLN A 89 -1.42 -16.32 -36.82
N HIS A 90 -0.70 -15.18 -36.83
CA HIS A 90 -1.09 -13.93 -36.18
C HIS A 90 -1.42 -14.09 -34.69
N PHE A 91 -0.66 -14.95 -34.00
CA PHE A 91 -0.83 -15.19 -32.57
C PHE A 91 0.20 -14.45 -31.75
N LEU A 92 -0.26 -13.72 -30.74
CA LEU A 92 0.55 -13.06 -29.74
C LEU A 92 0.39 -13.77 -28.39
N PHE A 93 1.51 -14.04 -27.73
CA PHE A 93 1.57 -14.69 -26.42
C PHE A 93 2.30 -13.80 -25.44
N PHE A 94 1.79 -13.74 -24.21
CA PHE A 94 2.48 -13.13 -23.09
C PHE A 94 2.76 -14.20 -22.04
N LEU A 95 4.04 -14.46 -21.81
CA LEU A 95 4.52 -15.48 -20.88
C LEU A 95 5.13 -14.79 -19.67
N LYS A 96 4.85 -15.35 -18.50
CA LYS A 96 5.42 -14.91 -17.22
C LYS A 96 6.14 -16.08 -16.59
N PHE A 97 7.44 -15.94 -16.38
CA PHE A 97 8.26 -16.99 -15.78
C PHE A 97 8.95 -16.49 -14.53
N PHE A 98 8.99 -17.36 -13.54
CA PHE A 98 9.74 -17.12 -12.32
C PHE A 98 11.24 -17.30 -12.61
N LEU A 99 12.10 -16.52 -11.95
CA LEU A 99 13.57 -16.50 -12.12
C LEU A 99 14.13 -15.93 -13.43
N LEU A 100 13.26 -15.47 -14.33
CA LEU A 100 13.68 -14.81 -15.55
C LEU A 100 13.72 -13.30 -15.37
N ILE A 101 14.76 -12.67 -15.88
CA ILE A 101 14.99 -11.23 -15.77
C ILE A 101 15.46 -10.63 -17.10
N PRO A 102 15.43 -9.30 -17.27
CA PRO A 102 15.77 -8.66 -18.54
C PRO A 102 17.21 -8.96 -18.94
N ASP A 103 17.46 -8.94 -20.25
CA ASP A 103 18.72 -9.29 -20.93
C ASP A 103 19.06 -10.79 -21.00
N GLU A 104 18.24 -11.65 -20.38
CA GLU A 104 18.40 -13.09 -20.51
C GLU A 104 17.89 -13.61 -21.86
N GLN A 105 18.51 -14.70 -22.33
CA GLN A 105 18.00 -15.51 -23.43
C GLN A 105 17.77 -16.93 -22.94
N VAL A 106 16.64 -17.52 -23.34
CA VAL A 106 16.21 -18.85 -22.92
C VAL A 106 15.78 -19.71 -24.11
N ASN A 107 15.90 -21.02 -23.95
CA ASN A 107 15.23 -21.96 -24.83
C ASN A 107 13.87 -22.33 -24.23
N LEU A 108 12.81 -22.15 -24.98
CA LEU A 108 11.44 -22.52 -24.59
C LEU A 108 10.97 -23.72 -25.39
N LYS A 109 10.28 -24.65 -24.74
CA LYS A 109 9.52 -25.71 -25.40
C LYS A 109 8.04 -25.34 -25.43
N VAL A 110 7.41 -25.43 -26.59
CA VAL A 110 5.95 -25.44 -26.71
C VAL A 110 5.47 -26.82 -26.27
N VAL A 111 4.84 -26.92 -25.11
CA VAL A 111 4.46 -28.20 -24.49
C VAL A 111 3.14 -28.72 -25.05
N ASP A 112 2.11 -27.87 -25.08
CA ASP A 112 0.75 -28.21 -25.51
C ASP A 112 0.11 -26.99 -26.19
N ILE A 113 -0.66 -27.21 -27.24
CA ILE A 113 -1.49 -26.20 -27.91
C ILE A 113 -2.96 -26.63 -27.85
N ASN A 114 -3.67 -26.14 -26.84
CA ASN A 114 -5.09 -26.37 -26.69
C ASN A 114 -5.91 -25.36 -27.50
N LYS A 115 -6.18 -25.71 -28.76
CA LYS A 115 -7.00 -24.88 -29.67
C LYS A 115 -8.41 -24.62 -29.15
N LYS A 116 -9.05 -25.60 -28.49
CA LYS A 116 -10.42 -25.46 -27.94
C LYS A 116 -10.48 -24.39 -26.85
N LYS A 117 -9.48 -24.35 -25.97
CA LYS A 117 -9.40 -23.38 -24.87
C LYS A 117 -8.67 -22.09 -25.26
N LYS A 118 -8.27 -21.93 -26.53
CA LYS A 118 -7.38 -20.86 -27.01
C LYS A 118 -6.16 -20.66 -26.08
N LYS A 119 -5.52 -21.75 -25.67
CA LYS A 119 -4.39 -21.75 -24.72
C LYS A 119 -3.17 -22.47 -25.28
N THR A 120 -1.98 -22.04 -24.88
CA THR A 120 -0.72 -22.70 -25.18
C THR A 120 0.17 -22.72 -23.96
N THR A 121 0.79 -23.87 -23.71
CA THR A 121 1.68 -24.10 -22.58
C THR A 121 3.13 -24.06 -23.05
N PHE A 122 3.96 -23.26 -22.38
CA PHE A 122 5.38 -23.12 -22.64
C PHE A 122 6.19 -23.58 -21.43
N GLN A 123 7.33 -24.20 -21.66
CA GLN A 123 8.26 -24.61 -20.62
C GLN A 123 9.65 -24.02 -20.88
N VAL A 124 10.26 -23.43 -19.87
CA VAL A 124 11.67 -23.06 -19.92
C VAL A 124 12.51 -24.32 -19.84
N LEU A 125 13.42 -24.50 -20.80
CA LEU A 125 14.37 -25.62 -20.80
C LEU A 125 15.69 -25.23 -20.14
N CYS A 126 16.26 -24.09 -20.56
CA CYS A 126 17.51 -23.56 -20.04
C CYS A 126 17.70 -22.08 -20.37
N LYS A 127 18.55 -21.40 -19.60
CA LYS A 127 19.11 -20.09 -19.94
C LYS A 127 20.31 -20.29 -20.88
N THR A 128 20.26 -19.73 -22.08
CA THR A 128 21.37 -19.70 -23.05
C THR A 128 22.29 -18.51 -22.81
N ARG A 129 21.73 -17.39 -22.32
CA ARG A 129 22.47 -16.21 -21.88
C ARG A 129 21.94 -15.73 -20.53
N LYS A 130 22.83 -15.56 -19.56
CA LYS A 130 22.51 -14.98 -18.24
C LYS A 130 22.58 -13.47 -18.27
N SER A 131 21.79 -12.82 -17.42
CA SER A 131 21.86 -11.38 -17.21
C SER A 131 22.97 -11.03 -16.23
N LYS A 132 23.56 -9.84 -16.40
CA LYS A 132 24.62 -9.32 -15.51
C LYS A 132 24.13 -9.01 -14.09
N TYR A 133 22.82 -8.90 -13.92
CA TYR A 133 22.19 -8.63 -12.61
C TYR A 133 21.79 -9.92 -11.87
N GLU A 134 21.95 -11.10 -12.48
CA GLU A 134 21.63 -12.37 -11.84
C GLU A 134 22.66 -12.67 -10.73
N ILE A 135 22.16 -13.01 -9.54
CA ILE A 135 22.98 -13.46 -8.41
C ILE A 135 22.51 -14.83 -7.89
N VAL A 136 23.31 -15.44 -7.03
CA VAL A 136 22.94 -16.67 -6.32
C VAL A 136 22.16 -16.31 -5.04
N PRO A 137 20.88 -16.71 -4.93
CA PRO A 137 20.09 -16.52 -3.73
C PRO A 137 20.77 -17.06 -2.49
N ARG A 138 20.77 -16.25 -1.43
CA ARG A 138 21.29 -16.62 -0.11
C ARG A 138 20.46 -17.74 0.52
N CYS A 139 19.14 -17.71 0.32
CA CYS A 139 18.22 -18.72 0.82
C CYS A 139 18.13 -19.92 -0.13
N GLU A 140 18.44 -21.11 0.36
CA GLU A 140 18.32 -22.35 -0.41
C GLU A 140 16.86 -22.71 -0.76
N TYR A 141 15.90 -22.25 0.05
CA TYR A 141 14.46 -22.47 -0.16
C TYR A 141 13.83 -21.48 -1.14
N PHE A 142 14.56 -20.47 -1.62
CA PHE A 142 14.02 -19.36 -2.42
C PHE A 142 13.20 -19.80 -3.65
N SER A 143 13.59 -20.89 -4.31
CA SER A 143 12.87 -21.38 -5.48
C SER A 143 11.49 -21.97 -5.14
N LYS A 144 11.29 -22.44 -3.90
CA LYS A 144 10.06 -23.12 -3.44
C LYS A 144 9.19 -22.23 -2.55
N CYS A 145 9.80 -21.51 -1.62
CA CYS A 145 9.11 -20.64 -0.65
C CYS A 145 8.45 -19.44 -1.33
N GLY A 146 7.21 -19.12 -0.96
CA GLY A 146 6.46 -17.98 -1.49
C GLY A 146 6.81 -16.63 -0.88
N GLY A 147 7.76 -16.57 0.08
CA GLY A 147 8.05 -15.34 0.84
C GLY A 147 8.87 -14.28 0.10
N CYS A 148 9.78 -14.67 -0.80
CA CYS A 148 10.64 -13.75 -1.56
C CYS A 148 10.52 -13.99 -3.06
N ILE A 149 10.78 -12.94 -3.85
CA ILE A 149 10.74 -12.98 -5.32
C ILE A 149 12.08 -12.55 -5.94
N TYR A 150 12.84 -11.65 -5.30
CA TYR A 150 14.01 -11.01 -5.94
C TYR A 150 15.37 -11.46 -5.40
N GLN A 151 15.47 -12.54 -4.61
CA GLN A 151 16.80 -12.98 -4.14
C GLN A 151 17.74 -13.45 -5.26
N HIS A 152 17.24 -13.64 -6.48
CA HIS A 152 18.02 -13.98 -7.68
C HIS A 152 18.55 -12.80 -8.46
N ILE A 153 18.32 -11.57 -7.98
CA ILE A 153 18.87 -10.35 -8.58
C ILE A 153 19.67 -9.53 -7.59
N ASP A 154 20.65 -8.80 -8.11
CA ASP A 154 21.36 -7.77 -7.37
C ASP A 154 20.38 -6.74 -6.77
N TYR A 155 20.64 -6.31 -5.54
CA TYR A 155 19.72 -5.43 -4.82
C TYR A 155 19.63 -4.02 -5.42
N LYS A 156 20.70 -3.51 -6.05
CA LYS A 156 20.63 -2.24 -6.78
C LYS A 156 19.71 -2.36 -7.99
N PHE A 157 19.73 -3.51 -8.67
CA PHE A 157 18.81 -3.78 -9.76
C PHE A 157 17.36 -3.92 -9.28
N GLU A 158 17.11 -4.56 -8.13
CA GLU A 158 15.78 -4.59 -7.50
C GLU A 158 15.22 -3.18 -7.26
N ARG A 159 16.01 -2.28 -6.65
CA ARG A 159 15.59 -0.89 -6.42
C ARG A 159 15.31 -0.16 -7.74
N LYS A 160 16.12 -0.41 -8.78
CA LYS A 160 15.87 0.12 -10.13
C LYS A 160 14.53 -0.37 -10.69
N LEU A 161 14.19 -1.66 -10.52
CA LEU A 161 12.89 -2.18 -10.97
C LEU A 161 11.71 -1.52 -10.24
N LYS A 162 11.82 -1.31 -8.92
CA LYS A 162 10.80 -0.61 -8.13
C LYS A 162 10.65 0.85 -8.55
N LYS A 163 11.76 1.55 -8.80
CA LYS A 163 11.75 2.92 -9.34
C LYS A 163 11.12 2.99 -10.72
N ASN A 164 11.47 2.10 -11.64
CA ASN A 164 10.87 2.05 -12.98
C ASN A 164 9.35 1.83 -12.91
N LEU A 165 8.86 0.98 -12.00
CA LEU A 165 7.42 0.82 -11.79
C LEU A 165 6.77 2.15 -11.35
N LEU A 166 7.40 2.87 -10.43
CA LEU A 166 6.90 4.18 -9.97
C LEU A 166 6.88 5.22 -11.11
N THR A 167 7.96 5.32 -11.90
CA THR A 167 8.04 6.20 -13.08
C THR A 167 6.93 5.85 -14.09
N SER A 168 6.75 4.57 -14.42
CA SER A 168 5.70 4.12 -15.35
C SER A 168 4.28 4.46 -14.86
N LEU A 169 4.05 4.47 -13.55
CA LEU A 169 2.78 4.88 -12.95
C LEU A 169 2.57 6.39 -13.06
N CYS A 170 3.62 7.19 -12.88
CA CYS A 170 3.56 8.63 -13.09
C CYS A 170 3.19 8.95 -14.55
N GLU A 171 3.87 8.33 -15.51
CA GLU A 171 3.58 8.48 -16.95
C GLU A 171 2.15 8.04 -17.28
N LYS A 172 1.74 6.86 -16.83
CA LYS A 172 0.40 6.31 -17.08
C LYS A 172 -0.73 7.24 -16.64
N TYR A 173 -0.54 7.99 -15.56
CA TYR A 173 -1.53 8.91 -14.99
C TYR A 173 -1.20 10.39 -15.25
N ASN A 174 -0.32 10.68 -16.20
CA ASN A 174 0.07 12.04 -16.60
C ASN A 174 0.53 12.94 -15.43
N ILE A 175 1.24 12.35 -14.46
CA ILE A 175 1.86 13.08 -13.35
C ILE A 175 3.28 13.46 -13.79
N HIS A 176 3.48 14.73 -14.12
CA HIS A 176 4.81 15.24 -14.46
C HIS A 176 5.69 15.28 -13.20
N VAL A 177 6.87 14.67 -13.27
CA VAL A 177 7.79 14.56 -12.13
C VAL A 177 9.14 15.21 -12.40
N LEU A 178 9.71 15.83 -11.37
CA LEU A 178 11.13 16.13 -11.29
C LEU A 178 11.75 15.18 -10.27
N ALA A 179 12.76 14.42 -10.68
CA ALA A 179 13.37 13.40 -9.85
C ALA A 179 14.64 13.91 -9.15
N SER A 180 14.83 13.48 -7.90
CA SER A 180 16.05 13.63 -7.10
C SER A 180 16.82 12.31 -7.06
N GLY A 181 18.15 12.38 -7.13
CA GLY A 181 19.04 11.24 -6.89
C GLY A 181 19.26 10.91 -5.41
N LYS A 182 18.63 11.66 -4.51
CA LYS A 182 18.68 11.53 -3.06
C LYS A 182 17.30 11.18 -2.49
N ASP A 183 17.30 10.47 -1.36
CA ASP A 183 16.09 10.15 -0.61
C ASP A 183 15.58 11.35 0.20
N TYR A 184 14.28 11.39 0.51
CA TYR A 184 13.63 12.56 1.12
C TYR A 184 14.21 13.03 2.45
N LEU A 185 14.82 12.15 3.26
CA LEU A 185 15.32 12.54 4.57
C LEU A 185 16.71 13.20 4.49
N GLN A 186 17.42 13.02 3.37
CA GLN A 186 18.66 13.73 3.08
C GLN A 186 18.41 15.23 2.81
N ASN A 187 19.51 16.00 2.81
CA ASN A 187 19.51 17.43 2.49
C ASN A 187 20.09 17.67 1.09
N ASP A 188 19.92 18.89 0.58
CA ASP A 188 20.50 19.39 -0.69
C ASP A 188 20.06 18.58 -1.91
N HIS A 189 18.76 18.60 -2.19
CA HIS A 189 18.17 17.95 -3.35
C HIS A 189 18.43 18.74 -4.63
N TYR A 190 18.92 18.04 -5.66
CA TYR A 190 18.93 18.55 -7.03
C TYR A 190 17.87 17.79 -7.84
N PHE A 191 16.94 18.54 -8.41
CA PHE A 191 15.83 18.01 -9.18
C PHE A 191 16.06 18.22 -10.68
N CYS A 192 15.98 17.14 -11.44
CA CYS A 192 16.02 17.16 -12.89
C CYS A 192 14.76 16.51 -13.47
N GLU A 193 14.36 16.92 -14.68
CA GLU A 193 13.45 16.12 -15.49
C GLU A 193 14.13 14.77 -15.72
N GLU A 194 13.44 13.65 -15.51
CA GLU A 194 14.02 12.36 -15.90
C GLU A 194 14.25 12.42 -17.40
N GLY A 195 15.53 12.40 -17.79
CA GLY A 195 15.93 12.52 -19.18
C GLY A 195 15.28 11.42 -20.00
N GLN A 196 14.74 11.80 -21.15
CA GLN A 196 14.50 10.89 -22.27
C GLN A 196 15.84 10.24 -22.66
N GLN A 197 16.25 9.17 -21.96
CA GLN A 197 17.42 8.38 -22.32
C GLN A 197 16.97 7.03 -22.84
N ASP A 198 17.35 6.82 -24.10
CA ASP A 198 17.19 5.65 -24.98
C ASP A 198 15.75 5.33 -25.39
N GLY A 199 15.15 6.30 -26.09
CA GLY A 199 14.02 6.06 -26.98
C GLY A 199 14.43 5.24 -28.20
N GLU A 200 14.34 3.92 -28.08
CA GLU A 200 13.48 3.24 -29.04
C GLU A 200 12.06 3.42 -28.50
N ASP A 201 11.13 3.94 -29.29
CA ASP A 201 9.70 3.95 -28.94
C ASP A 201 9.21 2.49 -28.78
N LEU A 202 9.46 1.91 -27.61
CA LEU A 202 9.01 0.59 -27.25
C LEU A 202 7.64 0.76 -26.57
N LEU A 203 6.56 0.58 -27.32
CA LEU A 203 5.23 0.29 -26.77
C LEU A 203 5.34 -0.74 -25.65
N GLU A 204 4.90 -0.38 -24.45
CA GLU A 204 4.99 -1.32 -23.35
C GLU A 204 4.14 -2.57 -23.63
N ILE A 205 4.63 -3.76 -23.24
CA ILE A 205 3.85 -5.01 -23.21
C ILE A 205 2.47 -4.77 -22.56
N SER A 206 2.38 -3.88 -21.56
CA SER A 206 1.14 -3.48 -20.88
C SER A 206 0.15 -2.70 -21.75
N GLN A 207 0.66 -1.85 -22.65
CA GLN A 207 -0.16 -1.08 -23.58
C GLN A 207 -0.74 -2.02 -24.66
N ILE A 208 0.10 -2.87 -25.24
CA ILE A 208 -0.31 -3.90 -26.20
C ILE A 208 -1.31 -4.87 -25.54
N LYS A 209 -1.02 -5.36 -24.32
CA LYS A 209 -2.01 -6.16 -23.56
C LYS A 209 -3.34 -5.44 -23.42
N ARG A 210 -3.37 -4.15 -23.08
CA ARG A 210 -4.65 -3.42 -22.99
C ARG A 210 -5.35 -3.36 -24.34
N GLU A 211 -4.67 -2.94 -25.39
CA GLU A 211 -5.23 -2.83 -26.74
C GLU A 211 -5.83 -4.15 -27.25
N TYR A 212 -5.13 -5.28 -27.06
CA TYR A 212 -5.55 -6.56 -27.61
C TYR A 212 -6.25 -7.51 -26.63
N THR A 213 -6.34 -7.16 -25.35
CA THR A 213 -7.12 -7.92 -24.34
C THR A 213 -8.41 -7.19 -23.93
N SER A 214 -8.57 -5.90 -24.29
CA SER A 214 -9.79 -5.11 -24.00
C SER A 214 -10.97 -5.42 -24.92
N THR A 215 -10.78 -6.25 -25.96
CA THR A 215 -11.83 -6.68 -26.88
C THR A 215 -12.62 -7.93 -26.44
N GLU A 216 -12.35 -8.51 -25.26
CA GLU A 216 -13.10 -9.69 -24.76
C GLU A 216 -13.41 -9.62 -23.24
N LEU A 217 -14.02 -8.53 -22.77
CA LEU A 217 -14.76 -8.52 -21.48
C LEU A 217 -16.00 -7.61 -21.54
N GLU A 218 -16.96 -7.98 -22.38
CA GLU A 218 -18.38 -7.66 -22.17
C GLU A 218 -19.20 -8.93 -22.40
N GLU A 219 -19.45 -9.70 -21.33
CA GLU A 219 -20.63 -10.55 -21.22
C GLU A 219 -21.16 -10.43 -19.79
N GLU A 220 -22.21 -9.61 -19.66
CA GLU A 220 -23.35 -9.65 -18.73
C GLU A 220 -23.77 -8.21 -18.37
N ASP A 221 -24.55 -7.57 -19.24
CA ASP A 221 -25.87 -7.03 -18.88
C ASP A 221 -26.56 -6.41 -20.10
N ASN A 222 -27.81 -6.82 -20.29
CA ASN A 222 -28.72 -6.47 -21.39
C ASN A 222 -28.74 -4.96 -21.76
N ALA A 223 -28.55 -4.66 -23.04
CA ALA A 223 -29.03 -3.44 -23.68
C ALA A 223 -29.93 -3.81 -24.86
N GLY A 224 -31.20 -3.35 -24.79
CA GLY A 224 -32.16 -3.42 -25.87
C GLY A 224 -31.78 -2.51 -27.03
N GLU A 225 -32.24 -2.94 -28.20
CA GLU A 225 -32.11 -2.33 -29.52
C GLU A 225 -32.44 -0.83 -29.56
N THR A 226 -31.72 -0.08 -30.39
CA THR A 226 -32.32 0.65 -31.52
C THR A 226 -31.26 1.29 -32.42
N ASP A 227 -31.60 1.29 -33.70
CA ASP A 227 -30.83 1.65 -34.90
C ASP A 227 -30.14 3.01 -34.90
N SER A 228 -28.95 3.05 -35.51
CA SER A 228 -28.40 4.24 -36.17
C SER A 228 -28.57 4.11 -37.69
N THR A 229 -29.33 5.02 -38.28
CA THR A 229 -29.37 5.23 -39.72
C THR A 229 -28.12 5.98 -40.20
N SER A 230 -27.66 5.52 -41.36
CA SER A 230 -26.53 5.92 -42.18
C SER A 230 -26.49 7.39 -42.61
N GLY A 231 -25.27 7.92 -42.74
CA GLY A 231 -24.98 9.17 -43.45
C GLY A 231 -23.55 9.20 -43.98
N SER A 232 -23.40 8.72 -45.21
CA SER A 232 -22.21 8.66 -46.07
C SER A 232 -21.68 10.04 -46.51
N CYS A 233 -20.36 10.20 -46.64
CA CYS A 233 -19.63 10.60 -47.88
C CYS A 233 -18.18 11.01 -47.55
N THR A 234 -17.17 10.23 -47.96
CA THR A 234 -16.31 10.43 -49.17
C THR A 234 -15.56 11.77 -49.16
N SER A 235 -14.25 11.78 -48.87
CA SER A 235 -13.10 11.74 -49.81
C SER A 235 -13.23 12.78 -50.93
N TRP A 236 -12.24 13.61 -51.23
CA TRP A 236 -11.09 13.43 -52.14
C TRP A 236 -10.32 14.77 -52.04
N GLY A 237 -8.99 14.85 -51.95
CA GLY A 237 -8.01 14.39 -52.94
C GLY A 237 -7.50 15.61 -53.73
N GLY A 238 -6.21 15.94 -53.60
CA GLY A 238 -5.55 17.00 -54.36
C GLY A 238 -4.06 17.07 -54.06
N THR A 239 -3.25 16.51 -54.96
CA THR A 239 -1.81 16.24 -54.89
C THR A 239 -0.98 17.43 -55.45
N PRO A 240 0.31 17.27 -55.82
CA PRO A 240 1.45 17.81 -55.07
C PRO A 240 2.25 18.84 -55.89
N ASP A 241 3.19 19.57 -55.29
CA ASP A 241 4.27 20.15 -56.08
C ASP A 241 5.59 20.25 -55.32
N GLN A 242 6.66 19.95 -56.07
CA GLN A 242 8.05 19.84 -55.65
C GLN A 242 8.77 21.19 -55.72
N ALA A 243 9.68 21.47 -54.79
CA ALA A 243 11.04 21.97 -55.08
C ALA A 243 11.89 22.13 -53.82
N SER A 244 13.18 21.86 -54.00
CA SER A 244 14.32 21.91 -53.09
C SER A 244 14.71 23.31 -52.60
N HIS A 245 15.15 23.44 -51.33
CA HIS A 245 16.46 23.98 -50.91
C HIS A 245 16.53 24.28 -49.39
N THR A 246 17.75 24.16 -48.88
CA THR A 246 18.25 24.19 -47.48
C THR A 246 18.20 25.59 -46.82
N PRO A 247 18.51 25.74 -45.51
CA PRO A 247 17.69 26.44 -44.53
C PRO A 247 18.02 27.93 -44.41
N SER A 248 16.98 28.77 -44.34
CA SER A 248 17.11 30.16 -43.91
C SER A 248 16.31 30.39 -42.63
N GLN A 249 17.00 30.76 -41.55
CA GLN A 249 16.41 31.40 -40.39
C GLN A 249 15.58 32.60 -40.83
N LYS A 250 14.27 32.58 -40.54
CA LYS A 250 13.44 33.78 -40.38
C LYS A 250 12.21 33.47 -39.54
N ILE A 251 12.33 33.87 -38.27
CA ILE A 251 11.33 34.46 -37.38
C ILE A 251 9.92 34.60 -37.98
N CYS A 252 8.94 33.96 -37.35
CA CYS A 252 7.60 34.52 -37.13
C CYS A 252 6.79 33.64 -36.15
N GLY A 253 6.09 34.29 -35.21
CA GLY A 253 5.01 33.68 -34.44
C GLY A 253 5.24 33.59 -32.93
N GLU A 254 5.28 34.72 -32.24
CA GLU A 254 5.07 34.77 -30.79
C GLU A 254 3.69 34.19 -30.43
N HIS A 255 3.65 32.93 -29.96
CA HIS A 255 2.72 32.53 -28.92
C HIS A 255 3.53 32.32 -27.64
N ARG A 256 3.42 33.29 -26.74
CA ARG A 256 4.10 33.31 -25.44
C ARG A 256 3.45 32.30 -24.49
N ASP A 257 3.87 31.05 -24.56
CA ASP A 257 3.79 30.15 -23.40
C ASP A 257 5.19 30.00 -22.80
N SER A 258 5.44 30.74 -21.72
CA SER A 258 6.76 30.78 -21.07
C SER A 258 7.19 29.41 -20.51
N PRO A 259 8.48 29.02 -20.59
CA PRO A 259 9.00 27.79 -19.98
C PRO A 259 8.88 27.75 -18.44
N LYS A 260 8.62 28.90 -17.80
CA LYS A 260 8.44 29.01 -16.34
C LYS A 260 7.10 28.46 -15.85
N ALA A 261 6.05 28.48 -16.67
CA ALA A 261 4.73 27.99 -16.27
C ALA A 261 4.65 26.45 -16.21
N LYS A 262 5.40 25.74 -17.06
CA LYS A 262 5.45 24.26 -17.05
C LYS A 262 6.13 23.69 -15.81
N ARG A 263 7.13 24.38 -15.23
CA ARG A 263 7.84 23.94 -14.01
C ARG A 263 7.01 24.02 -12.72
N ALA A 264 5.95 24.83 -12.68
CA ALA A 264 5.16 25.06 -11.46
C ALA A 264 4.23 23.87 -11.08
N ASN A 265 3.95 22.97 -12.03
CA ASN A 265 3.01 21.86 -11.85
C ASN A 265 3.66 20.47 -11.80
N CYS A 266 4.99 20.39 -11.63
CA CYS A 266 5.67 19.12 -11.49
C CYS A 266 5.70 18.64 -10.02
N ALA A 267 5.41 17.37 -9.81
CA ALA A 267 5.62 16.70 -8.52
C ALA A 267 7.11 16.43 -8.31
N ARG A 268 7.58 16.51 -7.07
CA ARG A 268 8.95 16.11 -6.69
C ARG A 268 8.97 14.61 -6.35
N MET A 269 9.76 13.84 -7.08
CA MET A 269 9.98 12.42 -6.83
C MET A 269 11.37 12.21 -6.25
N TYR A 270 11.47 11.47 -5.14
CA TYR A 270 12.74 11.19 -4.46
C TYR A 270 13.25 9.80 -4.79
N ASP A 271 14.54 9.55 -4.53
CA ASP A 271 15.05 8.18 -4.56
C ASP A 271 14.50 7.39 -3.36
N PHE A 272 14.54 6.06 -3.46
CA PHE A 272 14.04 5.16 -2.42
C PHE A 272 14.82 5.36 -1.12
N LEU A 273 14.09 5.52 -0.01
CA LEU A 273 14.63 5.20 1.31
C LEU A 273 14.73 3.68 1.42
N PHE A 274 15.86 3.15 1.88
CA PHE A 274 16.06 1.71 2.04
C PHE A 274 16.90 1.41 3.28
N SER A 275 16.77 0.19 3.77
CA SER A 275 17.57 -0.39 4.85
C SER A 275 18.32 -1.61 4.34
N ASP A 276 18.90 -2.38 5.25
CA ASP A 276 19.39 -3.72 4.92
C ASP A 276 18.28 -4.59 4.31
N ASP A 277 18.66 -5.38 3.30
CA ASP A 277 17.77 -6.22 2.51
C ASP A 277 17.49 -7.59 3.16
N TYR A 278 18.18 -7.88 4.27
CA TYR A 278 18.02 -9.05 5.12
C TYR A 278 17.84 -8.59 6.57
N TYR A 279 17.38 -9.51 7.44
CA TYR A 279 17.20 -9.26 8.87
C TYR A 279 16.25 -8.11 9.28
N TYR A 280 15.45 -7.59 8.36
CA TYR A 280 14.56 -6.46 8.63
C TYR A 280 13.21 -6.88 9.25
N ARG A 281 12.81 -8.15 9.12
CA ARG A 281 11.42 -8.58 9.37
C ARG A 281 11.19 -8.87 10.85
N ASN A 282 10.40 -8.00 11.50
CA ASN A 282 10.03 -8.07 12.92
C ASN A 282 8.75 -8.90 13.21
N LYS A 283 8.21 -9.61 12.21
CA LYS A 283 7.06 -10.50 12.39
C LYS A 283 7.13 -11.72 11.47
N SER A 284 6.87 -12.90 12.01
CA SER A 284 6.78 -14.14 11.25
C SER A 284 5.49 -14.89 11.56
N SER A 285 4.91 -15.51 10.54
CA SER A 285 3.74 -16.39 10.65
C SER A 285 4.11 -17.76 10.10
N ILE A 286 4.42 -18.68 11.01
CA ILE A 286 4.91 -20.02 10.72
C ILE A 286 3.70 -20.95 10.61
N ASN A 287 3.56 -21.62 9.48
CA ASN A 287 2.47 -22.55 9.24
C ASN A 287 2.92 -23.98 9.55
N LEU A 288 1.97 -24.79 9.99
CA LEU A 288 2.18 -26.18 10.35
C LEU A 288 1.23 -27.06 9.53
N SER A 289 1.73 -28.18 9.01
CA SER A 289 0.93 -29.13 8.26
C SER A 289 1.44 -30.54 8.48
N VAL A 290 0.54 -31.51 8.44
CA VAL A 290 0.87 -32.93 8.48
C VAL A 290 0.22 -33.61 7.29
N THR A 291 1.06 -34.12 6.39
CA THR A 291 0.68 -34.99 5.28
C THR A 291 1.25 -36.39 5.57
N ASP A 292 2.18 -36.85 4.74
CA ASP A 292 3.09 -37.97 4.96
C ASP A 292 4.12 -37.69 6.07
N HIS A 293 4.55 -36.44 6.22
CA HIS A 293 5.43 -35.97 7.30
C HIS A 293 4.92 -34.64 7.88
N LEU A 294 5.51 -34.21 9.01
CA LEU A 294 5.25 -32.91 9.62
C LEU A 294 6.12 -31.86 8.93
N SER A 295 5.50 -30.84 8.33
CA SER A 295 6.18 -29.72 7.70
C SER A 295 5.95 -28.43 8.51
N ILE A 296 7.03 -27.69 8.77
CA ILE A 296 7.01 -26.44 9.56
C ILE A 296 7.71 -25.34 8.77
N GLY A 297 6.97 -24.32 8.35
CA GLY A 297 7.56 -23.23 7.60
C GLY A 297 6.54 -22.33 6.93
N PHE A 298 6.77 -22.00 5.66
CA PHE A 298 5.99 -21.02 4.93
C PHE A 298 5.29 -21.65 3.74
N TYR A 299 4.21 -21.04 3.26
CA TYR A 299 3.56 -21.52 2.06
C TYR A 299 4.50 -21.51 0.85
N LYS A 300 4.43 -22.57 0.05
CA LYS A 300 5.04 -22.59 -1.28
C LYS A 300 4.34 -21.56 -2.17
N ARG A 301 5.06 -21.07 -3.17
CA ARG A 301 4.52 -20.10 -4.13
C ARG A 301 3.25 -20.66 -4.79
N HIS A 302 2.17 -19.86 -4.80
CA HIS A 302 0.86 -20.21 -5.37
C HIS A 302 0.23 -21.52 -4.83
N SER A 303 0.54 -21.89 -3.59
CA SER A 303 0.03 -23.13 -2.98
C SER A 303 -0.24 -22.97 -1.49
N TYR A 304 -1.13 -23.81 -0.95
CA TYR A 304 -1.32 -23.98 0.50
C TYR A 304 -0.43 -25.08 1.08
N GLU A 305 0.42 -25.68 0.27
CA GLU A 305 1.46 -26.62 0.71
C GLU A 305 2.58 -25.86 1.43
N ILE A 306 3.15 -26.47 2.46
CA ILE A 306 4.21 -25.86 3.27
C ILE A 306 5.57 -26.22 2.69
N CYS A 307 6.39 -25.20 2.47
CA CYS A 307 7.83 -25.32 2.32
C CYS A 307 8.43 -25.44 3.72
N ASP A 308 8.98 -26.60 4.05
CA ASP A 308 9.78 -26.76 5.25
C ASP A 308 11.06 -25.93 5.12
N VAL A 309 11.28 -25.02 6.07
CA VAL A 309 12.38 -24.03 6.02
C VAL A 309 13.14 -24.14 7.34
N ASP A 310 14.46 -24.30 7.31
CA ASP A 310 15.25 -24.30 8.54
C ASP A 310 15.65 -22.88 8.93
N LYS A 311 16.02 -22.08 7.93
CA LYS A 311 16.45 -20.69 8.13
C LYS A 311 15.80 -19.72 7.16
N CYS A 312 15.26 -18.62 7.70
CA CYS A 312 14.71 -17.52 6.91
C CYS A 312 15.60 -16.29 7.04
N HIS A 313 16.30 -15.91 5.97
CA HIS A 313 17.29 -14.83 6.00
C HIS A 313 16.71 -13.41 6.15
N ILE A 314 15.41 -13.22 5.92
CA ILE A 314 14.78 -11.91 6.09
C ILE A 314 14.26 -11.68 7.51
N HIS A 315 14.16 -12.73 8.33
CA HIS A 315 13.82 -12.59 9.75
C HIS A 315 14.90 -11.79 10.47
N ASP A 316 14.50 -10.89 11.34
CA ASP A 316 15.37 -10.41 12.41
C ASP A 316 16.01 -11.60 13.15
N GLU A 317 17.25 -11.43 13.60
CA GLU A 317 18.02 -12.50 14.25
C GLU A 317 17.31 -13.08 15.49
N HIS A 318 16.61 -12.25 16.26
CA HIS A 318 15.85 -12.67 17.43
C HIS A 318 14.63 -13.50 17.04
N ILE A 319 13.95 -13.12 15.95
CA ILE A 319 12.86 -13.92 15.40
C ILE A 319 13.36 -15.24 14.87
N GLN A 320 14.49 -15.25 14.16
CA GLN A 320 15.06 -16.48 13.63
C GLN A 320 15.47 -17.43 14.77
N ASN A 321 16.04 -16.92 15.86
CA ASN A 321 16.37 -17.71 17.04
C ASN A 321 15.11 -18.33 17.67
N VAL A 322 14.05 -17.55 17.91
CA VAL A 322 12.80 -18.08 18.47
C VAL A 322 12.12 -19.06 17.50
N TYR A 323 12.19 -18.81 16.20
CA TYR A 323 11.68 -19.72 15.18
C TYR A 323 12.33 -21.11 15.28
N GLU A 324 13.66 -21.18 15.35
CA GLU A 324 14.40 -22.44 15.49
C GLU A 324 14.01 -23.18 16.78
N GLN A 325 13.88 -22.44 17.89
CA GLN A 325 13.46 -23.02 19.17
C GLN A 325 12.04 -23.58 19.10
N VAL A 326 11.08 -22.81 18.57
CA VAL A 326 9.68 -23.24 18.40
C VAL A 326 9.60 -24.46 17.49
N LYS A 327 10.30 -24.44 16.35
CA LYS A 327 10.34 -25.57 15.40
C LYS A 327 10.83 -26.83 16.10
N LYS A 328 11.93 -26.74 16.85
CA LYS A 328 12.48 -27.86 17.63
C LYS A 328 11.49 -28.41 18.67
N GLU A 329 10.90 -27.53 19.50
CA GLU A 329 9.96 -27.98 20.53
C GLU A 329 8.70 -28.62 19.91
N ILE A 330 8.20 -28.13 18.76
CA ILE A 330 7.07 -28.76 18.07
C ILE A 330 7.46 -30.16 17.57
N LEU A 331 8.62 -30.32 16.91
CA LEU A 331 9.10 -31.60 16.41
C LEU A 331 9.28 -32.63 17.54
N ASP A 332 9.93 -32.24 18.63
CA ASP A 332 10.22 -33.12 19.77
C ASP A 332 8.95 -33.62 20.49
N ASN A 333 7.89 -32.80 20.51
CA ASN A 333 6.67 -33.06 21.25
C ASN A 333 5.50 -33.57 20.38
N PHE A 334 5.65 -33.56 19.05
CA PHE A 334 4.61 -33.98 18.11
C PHE A 334 4.19 -35.44 18.38
N LYS A 335 2.87 -35.65 18.54
CA LYS A 335 2.21 -36.92 18.96
C LYS A 335 2.61 -37.44 20.35
N LYS A 336 3.90 -37.40 20.71
CA LYS A 336 4.45 -37.95 21.98
C LYS A 336 3.87 -37.26 23.21
N ASN A 337 3.69 -35.93 23.16
CA ASN A 337 3.31 -35.12 24.31
C ASN A 337 2.04 -34.30 24.03
N TYR A 338 1.05 -34.90 23.37
CA TYR A 338 -0.26 -34.28 23.09
C TYR A 338 -0.21 -32.99 22.25
N ILE A 339 0.86 -32.79 21.47
CA ILE A 339 0.92 -31.76 20.43
C ILE A 339 0.44 -32.35 19.11
N TYR A 340 -0.73 -31.90 18.66
CA TYR A 340 -1.36 -32.34 17.43
C TYR A 340 -1.58 -31.16 16.49
N ILE A 341 -0.96 -31.25 15.32
CA ILE A 341 -1.12 -30.29 14.25
C ILE A 341 -2.44 -30.53 13.54
N PHE A 342 -3.13 -29.44 13.20
CA PHE A 342 -4.39 -29.49 12.50
C PHE A 342 -4.23 -30.04 11.08
N ASN A 343 -5.01 -31.08 10.76
CA ASN A 343 -5.09 -31.66 9.44
C ASN A 343 -6.43 -31.31 8.80
N LYS A 344 -6.37 -30.60 7.67
CA LYS A 344 -7.55 -30.12 6.93
C LYS A 344 -8.40 -31.24 6.31
N ILE A 345 -7.82 -32.41 6.04
CA ILE A 345 -8.48 -33.51 5.32
C ILE A 345 -9.46 -34.23 6.24
N ASN A 346 -9.03 -34.55 7.45
CA ASN A 346 -9.83 -35.30 8.43
C ASN A 346 -10.32 -34.45 9.61
N ASN A 347 -10.05 -33.13 9.58
CA ASN A 347 -10.39 -32.18 10.65
C ASN A 347 -9.92 -32.61 12.05
N SER A 348 -8.75 -33.27 12.13
CA SER A 348 -8.15 -33.70 13.40
C SER A 348 -7.00 -32.78 13.83
N GLY A 349 -6.65 -32.82 15.12
CA GLY A 349 -5.63 -31.94 15.70
C GLY A 349 -6.14 -30.52 16.00
N TYR A 350 -5.29 -29.67 16.54
CA TYR A 350 -5.70 -28.34 17.00
C TYR A 350 -4.74 -27.23 16.57
N LEU A 351 -3.43 -27.48 16.54
CA LEU A 351 -2.45 -26.42 16.33
C LEU A 351 -2.23 -26.18 14.82
N LYS A 352 -2.40 -24.94 14.37
CA LYS A 352 -2.39 -24.59 12.94
C LYS A 352 -1.17 -23.77 12.54
N SER A 353 -0.81 -22.79 13.34
CA SER A 353 0.31 -21.90 13.06
C SER A 353 0.89 -21.31 14.34
N VAL A 354 2.06 -20.69 14.22
CA VAL A 354 2.70 -19.90 15.27
C VAL A 354 3.09 -18.55 14.70
N ASP A 355 2.60 -17.48 15.31
CA ASP A 355 3.01 -16.12 15.00
C ASP A 355 4.08 -15.68 16.01
N ILE A 356 5.14 -15.05 15.53
CA ILE A 356 6.20 -14.44 16.34
C ILE A 356 6.24 -12.96 15.98
N LYS A 357 6.19 -12.09 16.98
CA LYS A 357 6.39 -10.65 16.83
C LYS A 357 7.56 -10.20 17.67
N LEU A 358 8.36 -9.31 17.10
CA LEU A 358 9.44 -8.61 17.77
C LEU A 358 9.11 -7.12 17.75
N SER A 359 9.37 -6.46 18.86
CA SER A 359 9.37 -5.02 18.96
C SER A 359 10.48 -4.58 19.91
N ARG A 360 10.84 -3.30 19.86
CA ARG A 360 11.76 -2.68 20.80
C ARG A 360 11.01 -1.67 21.67
N SER A 361 11.09 -1.85 22.99
CA SER A 361 10.67 -0.88 23.99
C SER A 361 11.92 -0.21 24.55
N ASP A 362 12.10 1.06 24.23
CA ASP A 362 13.31 1.84 24.52
C ASP A 362 14.60 1.15 24.01
N THR A 363 15.33 0.47 24.90
CA THR A 363 16.54 -0.30 24.58
C THR A 363 16.31 -1.81 24.63
N GLU A 364 15.18 -2.28 25.17
CA GLU A 364 14.89 -3.69 25.37
C GLU A 364 14.14 -4.29 24.17
N GLN A 365 14.62 -5.43 23.68
CA GLN A 365 13.91 -6.23 22.70
C GLN A 365 12.88 -7.14 23.37
N GLN A 366 11.66 -7.11 22.85
CA GLN A 366 10.52 -7.84 23.37
C GLN A 366 9.89 -8.69 22.29
N ILE A 367 9.63 -9.97 22.62
CA ILE A 367 9.05 -10.96 21.73
C ILE A 367 7.73 -11.45 22.30
N LEU A 368 6.72 -11.48 21.43
CA LEU A 368 5.43 -12.09 21.68
C LEU A 368 5.26 -13.29 20.75
N VAL A 369 5.05 -14.47 21.32
CA VAL A 369 4.74 -15.69 20.57
C VAL A 369 3.26 -16.00 20.70
N SER A 370 2.59 -16.32 19.60
CA SER A 370 1.18 -16.69 19.59
C SER A 370 0.98 -17.98 18.82
N PHE A 371 0.68 -19.05 19.53
CA PHE A 371 0.14 -20.27 18.95
C PHE A 371 -1.28 -20.01 18.48
N VAL A 372 -1.63 -20.45 17.27
CA VAL A 372 -2.97 -20.27 16.69
C VAL A 372 -3.53 -21.65 16.34
N GLY A 373 -4.78 -21.90 16.73
CA GLY A 373 -5.40 -23.19 16.52
C GLY A 373 -6.86 -23.24 16.95
N PHE A 374 -7.39 -24.45 17.08
CA PHE A 374 -8.76 -24.71 17.52
C PHE A 374 -8.84 -24.95 19.03
N SER A 375 -10.01 -25.34 19.53
CA SER A 375 -10.23 -25.60 20.96
C SER A 375 -9.22 -26.60 21.52
N LEU A 376 -8.70 -26.30 22.71
CA LEU A 376 -7.76 -27.14 23.44
C LEU A 376 -8.50 -27.99 24.47
N ASN A 377 -8.07 -29.25 24.62
CA ASN A 377 -8.38 -30.04 25.81
C ASN A 377 -7.34 -29.79 26.91
N ASP A 378 -7.62 -30.23 28.14
CA ASP A 378 -6.74 -29.97 29.30
C ASP A 378 -5.34 -30.56 29.14
N LYS A 379 -5.21 -31.73 28.49
CA LYS A 379 -3.89 -32.36 28.24
C LYS A 379 -3.05 -31.54 27.28
N ALA A 380 -3.65 -31.09 26.17
CA ALA A 380 -3.01 -30.23 25.17
C ALA A 380 -2.63 -28.87 25.77
N LYS A 381 -3.52 -28.27 26.57
CA LYS A 381 -3.23 -27.01 27.28
C LYS A 381 -2.02 -27.16 28.21
N LYS A 382 -1.99 -28.21 29.05
CA LYS A 382 -0.84 -28.51 29.93
C LYS A 382 0.46 -28.72 29.16
N ALA A 383 0.41 -29.44 28.04
CA ALA A 383 1.58 -29.68 27.19
C ALA A 383 2.13 -28.37 26.59
N LEU A 384 1.26 -27.54 26.00
CA LEU A 384 1.65 -26.24 25.47
C LEU A 384 2.16 -25.28 26.55
N THR A 385 1.56 -25.27 27.74
CA THR A 385 2.08 -24.48 28.88
C THR A 385 3.49 -24.93 29.27
N LYS A 386 3.77 -26.23 29.31
CA LYS A 386 5.12 -26.76 29.60
C LYS A 386 6.14 -26.32 28.54
N ILE A 387 5.78 -26.38 27.26
CA ILE A 387 6.62 -25.87 26.16
C ILE A 387 6.86 -24.37 26.32
N SER A 388 5.80 -23.62 26.63
CA SER A 388 5.86 -22.16 26.78
C SER A 388 6.79 -21.74 27.94
N LEU A 389 6.69 -22.40 29.09
CA LEU A 389 7.60 -22.19 30.23
C LEU A 389 9.06 -22.44 29.86
N LYS A 390 9.33 -23.51 29.10
CA LYS A 390 10.68 -23.86 28.64
C LYS A 390 11.24 -22.85 27.64
N LEU A 391 10.41 -22.35 26.72
CA LEU A 391 10.79 -21.31 25.76
C LEU A 391 11.11 -19.99 26.47
N GLY A 392 10.21 -19.53 27.36
CA GLY A 392 10.41 -18.31 28.14
C GLY A 392 11.65 -18.35 29.04
N ALA A 393 11.94 -19.50 29.65
CA ALA A 393 13.14 -19.68 30.46
C ALA A 393 14.45 -19.65 29.65
N LYS A 394 14.41 -20.07 28.37
CA LYS A 394 15.58 -20.07 27.48
C LYS A 394 15.87 -18.72 26.83
N ASN A 395 14.85 -17.89 26.65
CA ASN A 395 14.97 -16.61 25.95
C ASN A 395 14.21 -15.52 26.72
N THR A 396 14.97 -14.68 27.42
CA THR A 396 14.46 -13.59 28.28
C THR A 396 13.81 -12.44 27.50
N SER A 397 14.03 -12.37 26.18
CA SER A 397 13.32 -11.44 25.30
C SER A 397 11.87 -11.87 25.06
N ILE A 398 11.52 -13.15 25.27
CA ILE A 398 10.12 -13.60 25.20
C ILE A 398 9.37 -13.10 26.42
N LYS A 399 8.56 -12.05 26.24
CA LYS A 399 7.75 -11.46 27.31
C LYS A 399 6.40 -12.16 27.47
N GLY A 400 5.93 -12.82 26.41
CA GLY A 400 4.61 -13.42 26.39
C GLY A 400 4.50 -14.58 25.40
N ILE A 401 3.77 -15.62 25.81
CA ILE A 401 3.36 -16.72 24.92
C ILE A 401 1.87 -16.97 25.10
N LEU A 402 1.16 -16.93 23.98
CA LEU A 402 -0.29 -16.93 23.90
C LEU A 402 -0.80 -18.09 23.06
N TYR A 403 -2.05 -18.49 23.30
CA TYR A 403 -2.80 -19.37 22.42
C TYR A 403 -4.10 -18.70 21.97
N ASN A 404 -4.25 -18.49 20.67
CA ASN A 404 -5.42 -17.89 20.05
C ASN A 404 -6.31 -18.98 19.45
N VAL A 405 -7.51 -19.14 20.01
CA VAL A 405 -8.53 -20.10 19.57
C VAL A 405 -9.33 -19.50 18.42
N GLU A 406 -9.30 -20.13 17.25
CA GLU A 406 -10.17 -19.81 16.11
C GLU A 406 -11.48 -20.58 16.21
N THR A 407 -12.60 -19.86 16.42
CA THR A 407 -13.92 -20.47 16.66
C THR A 407 -14.75 -20.65 15.37
N ASN A 408 -14.45 -19.93 14.28
CA ASN A 408 -15.01 -20.19 12.94
C ASN A 408 -14.32 -19.35 11.83
N LYS A 409 -14.46 -19.73 10.55
CA LYS A 409 -13.89 -18.97 9.40
C LYS A 409 -14.52 -17.58 9.18
N LEU A 410 -15.73 -17.34 9.70
CA LEU A 410 -16.54 -16.15 9.39
C LEU A 410 -16.71 -15.15 10.56
N LYS A 411 -16.28 -15.50 11.78
CA LYS A 411 -16.32 -14.62 12.96
C LYS A 411 -14.97 -14.67 13.67
N GLN A 412 -14.27 -13.53 13.69
CA GLN A 412 -12.98 -13.36 14.39
C GLN A 412 -13.17 -13.19 15.90
N ASN A 413 -14.06 -13.95 16.55
CA ASN A 413 -14.05 -14.02 18.01
C ASN A 413 -12.95 -15.00 18.40
N ARG A 414 -11.74 -14.47 18.56
CA ARG A 414 -10.57 -15.21 19.04
C ARG A 414 -10.57 -15.17 20.57
N ASN A 415 -10.74 -16.33 21.19
CA ASN A 415 -10.49 -16.44 22.62
C ASN A 415 -8.98 -16.61 22.80
N GLU A 416 -8.36 -15.66 23.50
CA GLU A 416 -6.92 -15.66 23.80
C GLU A 416 -6.67 -16.30 25.17
N VAL A 417 -5.68 -17.18 25.25
CA VAL A 417 -5.25 -17.82 26.50
C VAL A 417 -3.77 -17.54 26.70
N THR A 418 -3.41 -16.94 27.83
CA THR A 418 -2.00 -16.75 28.20
C THR A 418 -1.40 -18.05 28.70
N LEU A 419 -0.33 -18.51 28.05
CA LEU A 419 0.42 -19.71 28.43
C LEU A 419 1.68 -19.39 29.23
N TYR A 420 2.26 -18.20 29.02
CA TYR A 420 3.44 -17.70 29.74
C TYR A 420 3.49 -16.17 29.69
N GLY A 421 3.92 -15.55 30.78
CA GLY A 421 4.24 -14.12 30.84
C GLY A 421 3.04 -13.20 30.59
N GLN A 422 3.28 -12.15 29.80
CA GLN A 422 2.31 -11.10 29.48
C GLN A 422 1.56 -11.42 28.18
N ASN A 423 0.45 -10.73 27.92
CA ASN A 423 -0.31 -10.86 26.67
C ASN A 423 -0.03 -9.77 25.63
N CYS A 424 0.93 -8.89 25.91
CA CYS A 424 1.35 -7.83 25.02
C CYS A 424 2.85 -7.59 25.14
N ILE A 425 3.38 -6.83 24.18
CA ILE A 425 4.71 -6.23 24.18
C ILE A 425 4.57 -4.74 23.86
N TYR A 426 5.64 -3.99 24.01
CA TYR A 426 5.66 -2.55 23.80
C TYR A 426 6.59 -2.16 22.66
N HIS A 427 6.29 -1.04 22.03
CA HIS A 427 7.10 -0.40 21.02
C HIS A 427 7.34 1.05 21.41
N SER A 428 8.59 1.50 21.45
CA SER A 428 8.91 2.92 21.69
C SER A 428 9.35 3.59 20.38
N CYS A 429 8.70 4.70 20.01
CA CYS A 429 9.08 5.52 18.87
C CYS A 429 8.77 7.00 19.15
N GLY A 430 9.75 7.88 18.92
CA GLY A 430 9.55 9.33 19.00
C GLY A 430 9.08 9.85 20.37
N GLY A 431 9.45 9.19 21.46
CA GLY A 431 8.99 9.53 22.82
C GLY A 431 7.65 8.89 23.22
N TYR A 432 6.99 8.17 22.31
CA TYR A 432 5.73 7.48 22.58
C TYR A 432 5.92 5.98 22.72
N THR A 433 5.12 5.37 23.60
CA THR A 433 5.05 3.93 23.83
C THR A 433 3.74 3.35 23.31
N TYR A 434 3.80 2.30 22.50
CA TYR A 434 2.63 1.66 21.89
C TYR A 434 2.52 0.22 22.40
N LYS A 435 1.34 -0.14 22.90
CA LYS A 435 1.01 -1.51 23.28
C LYS A 435 0.66 -2.34 22.04
N LEU A 436 1.32 -3.49 21.91
CA LEU A 436 1.13 -4.44 20.82
C LEU A 436 0.67 -5.80 21.37
N GLY A 437 -0.56 -6.18 21.06
CA GLY A 437 -1.10 -7.51 21.35
C GLY A 437 -0.88 -8.51 20.21
N ALA A 438 -1.35 -9.75 20.39
CA ALA A 438 -1.22 -10.81 19.38
C ALA A 438 -1.89 -10.45 18.04
N ASN A 439 -3.02 -9.77 18.08
CA ASN A 439 -3.80 -9.41 16.88
C ASN A 439 -3.48 -8.02 16.33
N THR A 440 -2.70 -7.20 17.04
CA THR A 440 -2.33 -5.85 16.61
C THR A 440 -1.51 -5.90 15.31
N PHE A 441 -1.93 -5.18 14.27
CA PHE A 441 -1.13 -5.02 13.06
C PHE A 441 -0.01 -4.02 13.32
N PHE A 442 1.20 -4.35 12.87
CA PHE A 442 2.36 -3.47 12.91
C PHE A 442 3.24 -3.77 11.68
N GLN A 443 3.92 -2.75 11.17
CA GLN A 443 4.66 -2.89 9.91
C GLN A 443 5.87 -3.82 10.05
N PRO A 444 6.13 -4.71 9.08
CA PRO A 444 7.19 -5.71 9.19
C PRO A 444 8.62 -5.15 9.25
N ASN A 445 8.87 -3.96 8.69
CA ASN A 445 10.15 -3.27 8.75
C ASN A 445 10.01 -2.07 9.71
N GLN A 446 10.48 -2.25 10.95
CA GLN A 446 10.33 -1.23 11.99
C GLN A 446 11.09 0.05 11.65
N HIS A 447 12.33 -0.07 11.18
CA HIS A 447 13.19 1.07 10.89
C HIS A 447 12.56 2.01 9.85
N LEU A 448 12.13 1.47 8.71
CA LEU A 448 11.52 2.30 7.67
C LEU A 448 10.12 2.80 8.03
N ASN A 449 9.38 2.07 8.89
CA ASN A 449 8.12 2.57 9.44
C ASN A 449 8.35 3.81 10.35
N GLU A 450 9.42 3.83 11.14
CA GLU A 450 9.83 5.02 11.90
C GLU A 450 10.24 6.18 10.95
N CYS A 451 10.90 5.88 9.82
CA CYS A 451 11.18 6.88 8.79
C CYS A 451 9.91 7.50 8.19
N ILE A 452 8.80 6.76 8.06
CA ILE A 452 7.51 7.32 7.59
C ILE A 452 7.03 8.41 8.55
N VAL A 453 7.15 8.20 9.87
CA VAL A 453 6.82 9.24 10.86
C VAL A 453 7.69 10.47 10.65
N GLN A 454 9.00 10.30 10.47
CA GLN A 454 9.92 11.41 10.20
C GLN A 454 9.57 12.17 8.91
N ILE A 455 9.19 11.45 7.85
CA ILE A 455 8.72 12.03 6.59
C ILE A 455 7.49 12.89 6.82
N ILE A 456 6.47 12.37 7.52
CA ILE A 456 5.24 13.11 7.82
C ILE A 456 5.56 14.38 8.61
N LEU A 457 6.37 14.29 9.67
CA LEU A 457 6.75 15.46 10.48
C LEU A 457 7.53 16.49 9.65
N LYS A 458 8.44 16.05 8.77
CA LYS A 458 9.18 16.94 7.85
C LYS A 458 8.26 17.58 6.82
N LEU A 459 7.26 16.86 6.28
CA LEU A 459 6.24 17.42 5.37
C LEU A 459 5.40 18.49 6.08
N VAL A 460 4.89 18.21 7.29
CA VAL A 460 4.10 19.15 8.08
C VAL A 460 4.86 20.46 8.31
N ARG A 461 6.15 20.37 8.68
CA ARG A 461 7.02 21.54 8.90
C ARG A 461 7.33 22.27 7.60
N SER A 462 7.67 21.56 6.52
CA SER A 462 8.08 22.15 5.23
C SER A 462 6.94 22.91 4.56
N TYR A 463 5.71 22.41 4.69
CA TYR A 463 4.50 23.03 4.14
C TYR A 463 3.76 23.92 5.16
N LYS A 464 4.33 24.10 6.37
CA LYS A 464 3.79 24.95 7.44
C LYS A 464 2.31 24.65 7.75
N ILE A 465 1.98 23.37 7.88
CA ILE A 465 0.59 22.90 8.03
C ILE A 465 0.09 23.03 9.49
N ASN A 466 1.01 23.15 10.46
CA ASN A 466 0.71 23.17 11.89
C ASN A 466 0.54 24.61 12.45
N ALA A 467 -0.72 25.05 12.61
CA ALA A 467 -1.09 26.29 13.30
C ALA A 467 -1.64 26.02 14.72
N LYS A 468 -1.66 27.03 15.60
CA LYS A 468 -2.03 26.93 17.04
C LYS A 468 -3.41 26.31 17.34
N GLN A 469 -4.32 26.25 16.36
CA GLN A 469 -5.66 25.62 16.48
C GLN A 469 -5.95 24.58 15.38
N SER A 470 -4.91 24.08 14.71
CA SER A 470 -5.08 23.19 13.55
C SER A 470 -5.58 21.80 13.93
N CYS A 471 -6.30 21.16 13.01
CA CYS A 471 -6.84 19.82 13.16
C CYS A 471 -6.33 18.88 12.07
N VAL A 472 -5.86 17.70 12.48
CA VAL A 472 -5.46 16.62 11.57
C VAL A 472 -6.37 15.41 11.71
N TYR A 473 -6.72 14.80 10.59
CA TYR A 473 -7.42 13.52 10.58
C TYR A 473 -6.44 12.40 10.21
N ASP A 474 -6.29 11.41 11.08
CA ASP A 474 -5.64 10.14 10.77
C ASP A 474 -6.72 9.10 10.46
N LEU A 475 -6.90 8.79 9.17
CA LEU A 475 -7.92 7.87 8.68
C LEU A 475 -7.29 6.53 8.33
N PHE A 476 -7.93 5.44 8.76
CA PHE A 476 -7.30 4.10 8.84
C PHE A 476 -6.13 4.08 9.82
N CYS A 477 -6.32 4.74 10.97
CA CYS A 477 -5.25 5.05 11.93
C CYS A 477 -4.65 3.82 12.64
N GLY A 478 -5.31 2.66 12.59
CA GLY A 478 -4.89 1.49 13.35
C GLY A 478 -4.79 1.80 14.85
N ILE A 479 -3.63 1.54 15.43
CA ILE A 479 -3.34 1.83 16.85
C ILE A 479 -2.83 3.27 17.10
N GLY A 480 -3.00 4.15 16.11
CA GLY A 480 -2.57 5.56 16.09
C GLY A 480 -1.06 5.76 16.08
N PHE A 481 -0.35 4.92 15.31
CA PHE A 481 1.10 5.05 15.16
C PHE A 481 1.51 6.45 14.67
N TYR A 482 0.69 7.06 13.79
CA TYR A 482 0.88 8.43 13.32
C TYR A 482 0.15 9.46 14.20
N SER A 483 -1.05 9.12 14.71
CA SER A 483 -1.86 9.99 15.58
C SER A 483 -1.08 10.57 16.76
N LEU A 484 -0.30 9.74 17.48
CA LEU A 484 0.38 10.17 18.70
C LEU A 484 1.46 11.23 18.40
N PRO A 485 2.44 11.00 17.50
CA PRO A 485 3.42 12.03 17.14
C PRO A 485 2.84 13.33 16.59
N LEU A 486 1.67 13.26 15.93
CA LEU A 486 1.00 14.46 15.43
C LEU A 486 0.28 15.24 16.53
N SER A 487 0.01 14.62 17.67
CA SER A 487 -0.65 15.28 18.81
C SER A 487 0.19 16.42 19.40
N ASP A 488 1.52 16.38 19.25
CA ASP A 488 2.42 17.47 19.66
C ASP A 488 2.38 18.68 18.70
N LEU A 489 1.94 18.47 17.45
CA LEU A 489 1.97 19.50 16.41
C LEU A 489 0.61 20.15 16.15
N PHE A 490 -0.49 19.45 16.45
CA PHE A 490 -1.85 19.88 16.11
C PHE A 490 -2.68 20.10 17.38
N GLY A 491 -3.59 21.08 17.34
CA GLY A 491 -4.51 21.34 18.45
C GLY A 491 -5.47 20.17 18.70
N GLN A 492 -5.83 19.43 17.65
CA GLN A 492 -6.66 18.23 17.75
C GLN A 492 -6.34 17.19 16.67
N VAL A 493 -6.30 15.91 17.07
CA VAL A 493 -6.13 14.75 16.17
C VAL A 493 -7.40 13.91 16.18
N ILE A 494 -8.02 13.73 15.02
CA ILE A 494 -9.20 12.87 14.83
C ILE A 494 -8.75 11.56 14.20
N SER A 495 -8.83 10.46 14.95
CA SER A 495 -8.35 9.15 14.53
C SER A 495 -9.52 8.20 14.27
N VAL A 496 -9.60 7.65 13.07
CA VAL A 496 -10.73 6.81 12.63
C VAL A 496 -10.24 5.47 12.07
N ASP A 497 -10.78 4.37 12.61
CA ASP A 497 -10.54 3.02 12.13
C ASP A 497 -11.83 2.18 12.21
N TYR A 498 -11.99 1.21 11.32
CA TYR A 498 -13.18 0.34 11.32
C TYR A 498 -13.05 -0.80 12.35
N SER A 499 -11.82 -1.18 12.71
CA SER A 499 -11.56 -2.25 13.67
C SER A 499 -11.71 -1.73 15.10
N ILE A 500 -12.63 -2.34 15.85
CA ILE A 500 -12.84 -1.98 17.25
C ILE A 500 -11.62 -2.30 18.12
N ASP A 501 -10.89 -3.37 17.80
CA ASP A 501 -9.68 -3.75 18.53
C ASP A 501 -8.56 -2.72 18.30
N ASN A 502 -8.44 -2.16 17.10
CA ASN A 502 -7.50 -1.08 16.81
C ASN A 502 -7.83 0.16 17.62
N ILE A 503 -9.11 0.56 17.67
CA ILE A 503 -9.55 1.74 18.43
C ILE A 503 -9.35 1.56 19.94
N LYS A 504 -9.67 0.38 20.49
CA LYS A 504 -9.39 0.10 21.91
C LYS A 504 -7.89 0.19 22.23
N ASN A 505 -7.04 -0.40 21.38
CA ASN A 505 -5.59 -0.29 21.53
C ASN A 505 -5.10 1.17 21.41
N LEU A 506 -5.67 1.94 20.49
CA LEU A 506 -5.37 3.37 20.36
C LEU A 506 -5.77 4.14 21.63
N GLU A 507 -6.97 3.92 22.17
CA GLU A 507 -7.39 4.57 23.42
C GLU A 507 -6.47 4.24 24.60
N GLU A 508 -6.01 2.99 24.70
CA GLU A 508 -5.00 2.59 25.68
C GLU A 508 -3.66 3.29 25.45
N ASN A 509 -3.20 3.38 24.19
CA ASN A 509 -1.97 4.10 23.85
C ASN A 509 -2.08 5.61 24.17
N VAL A 510 -3.21 6.24 23.87
CA VAL A 510 -3.46 7.66 24.19
C VAL A 510 -3.37 7.89 25.70
N LYS A 511 -4.01 7.03 26.49
CA LYS A 511 -3.94 7.09 27.96
C LYS A 511 -2.52 6.87 28.48
N MET A 512 -1.82 5.86 27.97
CA MET A 512 -0.47 5.51 28.38
C MET A 512 0.56 6.62 28.14
N ASN A 513 0.37 7.39 27.07
CA ASN A 513 1.24 8.50 26.71
C ASN A 513 0.75 9.86 27.22
N ASN A 514 -0.29 9.89 28.06
CA ASN A 514 -0.87 11.12 28.60
C ASN A 514 -1.29 12.15 27.52
N VAL A 515 -1.70 11.68 26.35
CA VAL A 515 -2.13 12.52 25.23
C VAL A 515 -3.59 12.93 25.43
N LYS A 516 -3.89 14.23 25.38
CA LYS A 516 -5.23 14.76 25.72
C LYS A 516 -6.08 15.14 24.51
N ASN A 517 -5.44 15.42 23.38
CA ASN A 517 -6.03 16.01 22.17
C ASN A 517 -6.25 15.02 21.01
N VAL A 518 -6.09 13.71 21.25
CA VAL A 518 -6.48 12.66 20.29
C VAL A 518 -7.90 12.18 20.59
N LYS A 519 -8.75 12.13 19.57
CA LYS A 519 -10.12 11.57 19.64
C LYS A 519 -10.24 10.35 18.73
N CYS A 520 -10.76 9.25 19.28
CA CYS A 520 -10.81 7.95 18.61
C CYS A 520 -12.24 7.65 18.16
N PHE A 521 -12.42 7.16 16.93
CA PHE A 521 -13.73 6.80 16.38
C PHE A 521 -13.70 5.43 15.71
N ASN A 522 -14.59 4.54 16.14
CA ASN A 522 -14.86 3.31 15.43
C ASN A 522 -15.90 3.54 14.33
N LEU A 523 -15.43 3.74 13.09
CA LEU A 523 -16.29 4.00 11.94
C LEU A 523 -15.76 3.30 10.69
N ASN A 524 -16.66 2.76 9.88
CA ASN A 524 -16.30 2.20 8.59
C ASN A 524 -16.26 3.30 7.51
N LEU A 525 -15.05 3.72 7.12
CA LEU A 525 -14.84 4.76 6.11
C LEU A 525 -15.27 4.37 4.68
N PHE A 526 -15.56 3.08 4.43
CA PHE A 526 -16.18 2.63 3.18
C PHE A 526 -17.71 2.69 3.22
N ASN A 527 -18.29 2.96 4.40
CA ASN A 527 -19.73 3.05 4.58
C ASN A 527 -20.22 4.52 4.50
N LEU A 528 -21.14 4.79 3.57
CA LEU A 528 -21.68 6.14 3.37
C LEU A 528 -22.38 6.74 4.61
N HIS A 529 -23.02 5.92 5.45
CA HIS A 529 -23.64 6.39 6.69
C HIS A 529 -22.58 6.91 7.67
N SER A 530 -21.47 6.19 7.85
CA SER A 530 -20.36 6.64 8.70
C SER A 530 -19.78 7.97 8.22
N LEU A 531 -19.60 8.15 6.90
CA LEU A 531 -19.13 9.42 6.33
C LEU A 531 -20.11 10.58 6.59
N ARG A 532 -21.42 10.31 6.53
CA ARG A 532 -22.47 11.29 6.87
C ARG A 532 -22.44 11.69 8.34
N GLN A 533 -22.15 10.76 9.25
CA GLN A 533 -22.02 11.06 10.67
C GLN A 533 -20.87 12.05 10.92
N ILE A 534 -19.70 11.83 10.29
CA ILE A 534 -18.58 12.78 10.37
C ILE A 534 -19.01 14.15 9.84
N ASN A 535 -19.70 14.20 8.69
CA ASN A 535 -20.19 15.47 8.13
C ASN A 535 -21.14 16.22 9.07
N LEU A 536 -22.01 15.51 9.81
CA LEU A 536 -22.91 16.15 10.78
C LEU A 536 -22.15 16.83 11.91
N HIS A 537 -21.12 16.19 12.45
CA HIS A 537 -20.30 16.80 13.50
C HIS A 537 -19.47 17.99 12.99
N ILE A 538 -18.95 17.92 11.76
CA ILE A 538 -18.28 19.06 11.12
C ILE A 538 -19.27 20.21 10.90
N ARG A 539 -20.48 19.92 10.43
CA ARG A 539 -21.53 20.93 10.26
C ARG A 539 -21.87 21.62 11.58
N ARG A 540 -22.01 20.87 12.67
CA ARG A 540 -22.24 21.41 14.02
C ARG A 540 -21.07 22.29 14.47
N TYR A 541 -19.82 21.86 14.24
CA TYR A 541 -18.64 22.68 14.51
C TYR A 541 -18.71 24.04 13.80
N ILE A 542 -18.99 24.04 12.50
CA ILE A 542 -19.08 25.27 11.70
C ILE A 542 -20.18 26.20 12.25
N VAL A 543 -21.36 25.66 12.52
CA VAL A 543 -22.48 26.43 13.06
C VAL A 543 -22.14 27.03 14.42
N ASN A 544 -21.47 26.26 15.30
CA ASN A 544 -21.07 26.73 16.63
C ASN A 544 -20.00 27.82 16.53
N SER A 545 -18.98 27.66 15.68
CA SER A 545 -17.94 28.67 15.47
C SER A 545 -18.51 30.00 14.96
N VAL A 546 -19.49 29.95 14.05
CA VAL A 546 -20.15 31.18 13.56
C VAL A 546 -20.99 31.82 14.67
N LYS A 547 -21.81 31.05 15.39
CA LYS A 547 -22.63 31.56 16.51
C LYS A 547 -21.79 32.18 17.62
N GLN A 548 -20.61 31.63 17.88
CA GLN A 548 -19.68 32.10 18.92
C GLN A 548 -18.76 33.23 18.44
N LYS A 549 -18.91 33.71 17.19
CA LYS A 549 -18.07 34.78 16.63
C LYS A 549 -16.57 34.45 16.69
N ASN A 550 -16.20 33.19 16.46
CA ASN A 550 -14.80 32.80 16.36
C ASN A 550 -14.23 33.23 15.01
N TYR A 551 -13.86 34.52 14.91
CA TYR A 551 -13.44 35.15 13.66
C TYR A 551 -12.14 34.55 13.09
N ASP A 552 -11.29 33.93 13.92
CA ASP A 552 -10.04 33.30 13.49
C ASP A 552 -10.24 32.21 12.43
N VAL A 553 -11.39 31.50 12.46
CA VAL A 553 -11.68 30.42 11.50
C VAL A 553 -12.46 30.89 10.27
N TYR A 554 -12.94 32.13 10.26
CA TYR A 554 -13.82 32.65 9.19
C TYR A 554 -13.13 32.68 7.82
N PRO A 555 -11.86 33.16 7.67
CA PRO A 555 -11.17 33.15 6.38
C PRO A 555 -11.10 31.73 5.77
N LEU A 556 -10.73 30.74 6.57
CA LEU A 556 -10.60 29.35 6.14
C LEU A 556 -11.96 28.73 5.79
N LEU A 557 -12.99 28.98 6.61
CA LEU A 557 -14.34 28.50 6.34
C LEU A 557 -14.92 29.13 5.08
N ARG A 558 -14.69 30.43 4.87
CA ARG A 558 -15.07 31.16 3.67
C ARG A 558 -14.38 30.60 2.43
N GLU A 559 -13.06 30.38 2.49
CA GLU A 559 -12.31 29.73 1.40
C GLU A 559 -12.87 28.34 1.09
N LYS A 560 -13.13 27.50 2.10
CA LYS A 560 -13.70 26.15 1.90
C LYS A 560 -15.14 26.17 1.40
N LEU A 561 -15.96 27.14 1.79
CA LEU A 561 -17.34 27.30 1.29
C LEU A 561 -17.37 27.78 -0.15
N HIS A 562 -16.53 28.77 -0.48
CA HIS A 562 -16.36 29.25 -1.84
C HIS A 562 -15.53 28.31 -2.71
N SER A 563 -14.89 27.29 -2.12
CA SER A 563 -14.32 26.15 -2.84
C SER A 563 -15.46 25.27 -3.39
N THR A 564 -16.23 25.86 -4.28
CA THR A 564 -17.19 25.17 -5.13
C THR A 564 -16.43 24.26 -6.10
N TYR A 565 -17.13 23.23 -6.60
CA TYR A 565 -16.78 22.69 -7.91
C TYR A 565 -16.79 23.87 -8.89
N VAL A 566 -15.63 24.41 -9.26
CA VAL A 566 -15.62 25.53 -10.20
C VAL A 566 -15.82 24.96 -11.59
N SER A 567 -17.09 24.96 -12.00
CA SER A 567 -17.50 24.87 -13.39
C SER A 567 -18.01 26.21 -13.89
N ALA A 568 -17.30 26.87 -14.82
CA ALA A 568 -17.81 27.99 -15.60
C ALA A 568 -18.37 27.50 -16.95
N ASP A 569 -19.65 27.75 -17.24
CA ASP A 569 -20.17 27.81 -18.62
C ASP A 569 -20.17 29.27 -19.11
N SER A 570 -20.39 29.46 -20.41
CA SER A 570 -20.36 30.76 -21.08
C SER A 570 -21.60 31.64 -20.82
N GLU A 571 -22.56 31.20 -19.99
CA GLU A 571 -23.86 31.88 -19.85
C GLU A 571 -24.34 32.05 -18.39
N GLY A 572 -23.51 31.80 -17.39
CA GLY A 572 -23.75 32.33 -16.03
C GLY A 572 -24.96 31.74 -15.30
N ALA A 573 -25.43 30.55 -15.67
CA ALA A 573 -26.48 29.84 -14.95
C ALA A 573 -25.89 28.85 -13.92
N LEU A 574 -26.08 29.14 -12.63
CA LEU A 574 -25.72 28.28 -11.50
C LEU A 574 -26.50 26.96 -11.54
N VAL A 575 -25.89 25.87 -12.02
CA VAL A 575 -26.46 24.52 -11.93
C VAL A 575 -26.13 23.89 -10.57
N GLU A 576 -27.17 23.32 -9.94
CA GLU A 576 -27.23 22.83 -8.57
C GLU A 576 -26.06 21.93 -8.09
N ASN A 577 -25.42 22.39 -7.02
CA ASN A 577 -24.82 21.66 -5.89
C ASN A 577 -24.69 20.12 -6.02
N LEU A 578 -23.52 19.65 -6.47
CA LEU A 578 -23.11 18.24 -6.38
C LEU A 578 -22.25 17.91 -5.16
N GLN A 579 -22.41 18.69 -4.09
CA GLN A 579 -21.86 18.39 -2.77
C GLN A 579 -22.66 17.30 -2.02
N VAL A 580 -23.02 16.19 -2.68
CA VAL A 580 -23.84 15.10 -2.10
C VAL A 580 -23.19 14.46 -0.87
N HIS A 581 -21.88 14.66 -0.69
CA HIS A 581 -21.07 14.09 0.39
C HIS A 581 -20.20 15.11 1.14
N SER A 582 -20.51 16.41 1.08
CA SER A 582 -19.78 17.45 1.82
C SER A 582 -20.49 17.83 3.14
N PRO A 583 -19.77 18.24 4.19
CA PRO A 583 -20.38 18.90 5.35
C PRO A 583 -20.94 20.30 5.04
N TYR A 584 -20.52 20.94 3.94
CA TYR A 584 -20.89 22.33 3.62
C TYR A 584 -22.25 22.46 2.92
N SER A 585 -22.73 21.39 2.27
CA SER A 585 -23.86 21.43 1.34
C SER A 585 -25.22 21.67 1.96
N SER A 586 -25.31 21.45 3.27
CA SER A 586 -26.55 21.54 4.02
C SER A 586 -26.48 22.60 5.11
N LEU A 587 -25.45 23.47 5.11
CA LEU A 587 -25.35 24.52 6.10
C LEU A 587 -26.56 25.47 6.06
N PRO A 588 -27.04 25.95 7.22
CA PRO A 588 -28.11 26.94 7.26
C PRO A 588 -27.75 28.21 6.47
N SER A 589 -28.74 28.85 5.82
CA SER A 589 -28.53 30.06 5.00
C SER A 589 -27.84 31.20 5.74
N PHE A 590 -28.12 31.39 7.03
CA PHE A 590 -27.50 32.45 7.84
C PHE A 590 -25.98 32.30 7.95
N ILE A 591 -25.44 31.07 7.88
CA ILE A 591 -23.99 30.83 7.88
C ILE A 591 -23.36 31.42 6.62
N HIS A 592 -24.01 31.22 5.47
CA HIS A 592 -23.56 31.78 4.21
C HIS A 592 -23.62 33.32 4.22
N ALA A 593 -24.71 33.90 4.74
CA ALA A 593 -24.84 35.35 4.87
C ALA A 593 -23.72 35.93 5.75
N HIS A 594 -23.52 35.40 6.97
CA HIS A 594 -22.50 35.88 7.90
C HIS A 594 -21.07 35.78 7.35
N LEU A 595 -20.72 34.67 6.70
CA LEU A 595 -19.36 34.49 6.17
C LEU A 595 -19.11 35.33 4.90
N ASN A 596 -20.16 35.69 4.15
CA ASN A 596 -20.06 36.54 2.96
C ASN A 596 -20.04 38.04 3.31
N GLU A 597 -20.81 38.44 4.31
CA GLU A 597 -20.96 39.83 4.76
C GLU A 597 -19.80 40.29 5.68
N TRP A 598 -18.97 39.37 6.19
CA TRP A 598 -17.81 39.71 7.01
C TRP A 598 -16.75 40.47 6.18
N PRO A 599 -16.50 41.77 6.47
CA PRO A 599 -15.63 42.61 5.66
C PRO A 599 -14.16 42.28 5.88
N SER A 600 -13.40 42.28 4.79
CA SER A 600 -11.94 42.03 4.78
C SER A 600 -11.11 43.15 5.43
N GLU A 601 -11.73 44.25 5.87
CA GLU A 601 -11.06 45.44 6.42
C GLU A 601 -10.91 45.45 7.95
N GLU A 602 -11.61 44.60 8.71
CA GLU A 602 -11.45 44.51 10.18
C GLU A 602 -10.12 43.85 10.61
N ALA A 603 -9.27 43.43 9.66
CA ALA A 603 -7.97 42.78 9.90
C ALA A 603 -6.77 43.74 10.02
N ASN A 604 -6.96 45.06 9.84
CA ASN A 604 -5.91 46.08 10.03
C ASN A 604 -6.04 46.80 11.40
N GLY A 605 -6.34 46.03 12.45
CA GLY A 605 -6.22 46.48 13.84
C GLY A 605 -4.92 45.94 14.44
N ASP A 606 -3.94 46.83 14.53
CA ASP A 606 -2.59 46.61 15.06
C ASP A 606 -2.57 45.88 16.42
N VAL A 607 -2.11 44.62 16.43
CA VAL A 607 -1.64 43.93 17.66
C VAL A 607 -0.32 43.24 17.33
N CYS A 608 0.66 44.04 16.93
CA CYS A 608 2.06 43.65 16.89
C CYS A 608 2.92 44.60 17.74
N SER A 609 2.60 44.75 19.03
CA SER A 609 3.56 45.20 20.06
C SER A 609 2.88 45.35 21.43
N SER A 610 2.90 44.31 22.27
CA SER A 610 2.91 44.45 23.75
C SER A 610 2.68 43.10 24.46
N LEU A 611 3.51 42.10 24.21
CA LEU A 611 3.65 40.95 25.13
C LEU A 611 5.12 40.53 25.18
N ALA A 612 5.96 41.48 25.55
CA ALA A 612 7.24 41.23 26.20
C ALA A 612 7.16 41.90 27.58
N GLU A 613 7.61 41.20 28.61
CA GLU A 613 7.76 41.64 30.00
C GLU A 613 6.44 41.80 30.78
N SER A 614 6.00 40.81 31.54
CA SER A 614 6.32 40.56 32.97
C SER A 614 5.05 39.86 33.52
N SER A 615 5.01 39.01 34.53
CA SER A 615 5.86 38.69 35.66
C SER A 615 5.45 37.31 36.19
N HIS A 616 6.42 36.58 36.73
CA HIS A 616 6.24 35.48 37.65
C HIS A 616 5.32 35.86 38.82
N THR A 617 4.42 34.96 39.22
CA THR A 617 4.04 34.76 40.63
C THR A 617 3.61 33.32 40.85
N ASP A 618 4.01 32.81 42.00
CA ASP A 618 4.03 31.43 42.46
C ASP A 618 2.65 30.76 42.58
N TYR A 619 2.64 29.44 42.39
CA TYR A 619 1.53 28.57 42.82
C TYR A 619 2.00 27.75 44.01
N ASP A 620 1.40 28.03 45.17
CA ASP A 620 1.48 27.19 46.37
C ASP A 620 0.62 25.93 46.20
N ASP A 621 1.22 24.79 46.55
CA ASP A 621 0.57 23.55 46.94
C ASP A 621 -0.20 23.78 48.27
N ASP A 622 -1.45 23.33 48.40
CA ASP A 622 -1.82 22.27 49.35
C ASP A 622 -3.33 21.92 49.38
N VAL A 623 -3.58 20.71 49.90
CA VAL A 623 -4.84 20.17 50.47
C VAL A 623 -5.71 19.21 49.63
N LEU A 624 -5.33 17.95 49.81
CA LEU A 624 -6.01 16.65 49.84
C LEU A 624 -7.52 16.54 50.16
N GLN A 625 -8.08 15.45 49.60
CA GLN A 625 -9.01 14.44 50.17
C GLN A 625 -10.51 14.74 50.33
N ASN A 626 -11.34 14.01 49.56
CA ASN A 626 -12.16 12.88 50.08
C ASN A 626 -13.04 12.25 48.97
N ALA A 627 -13.07 10.92 48.89
CA ALA A 627 -13.96 10.09 48.06
C ALA A 627 -15.29 9.80 48.81
N PRO A 628 -16.38 9.31 48.17
CA PRO A 628 -16.48 7.85 47.91
C PRO A 628 -17.30 7.41 46.67
N ASP A 629 -17.28 6.09 46.51
CA ASP A 629 -17.80 5.18 45.46
C ASP A 629 -19.23 5.34 44.92
N GLY A 630 -19.37 4.94 43.64
CA GLY A 630 -20.26 3.84 43.24
C GLY A 630 -21.77 4.09 43.11
N LYS A 631 -22.24 4.22 41.86
CA LYS A 631 -23.38 3.51 41.22
C LYS A 631 -23.98 4.37 40.09
N PHE A 632 -24.05 3.81 38.89
CA PHE A 632 -24.89 4.32 37.80
C PHE A 632 -26.37 4.09 38.15
N PRO A 633 -27.25 5.11 38.11
CA PRO A 633 -28.69 4.89 38.09
C PRO A 633 -29.22 4.92 36.65
N THR A 634 -30.14 4.00 36.43
CA THR A 634 -30.99 3.78 35.28
C THR A 634 -31.93 4.94 34.97
N VAL A 635 -32.25 5.07 33.68
CA VAL A 635 -33.21 6.02 33.09
C VAL A 635 -34.59 5.85 33.71
N ASP A 636 -35.21 6.95 34.09
CA ASP A 636 -36.66 7.06 34.18
C ASP A 636 -37.15 8.39 33.60
N SER A 637 -38.27 8.31 32.89
CA SER A 637 -38.85 9.34 32.03
C SER A 637 -39.68 10.37 32.80
N ASN A 638 -39.70 11.60 32.26
CA ASN A 638 -40.60 12.73 32.54
C ASN A 638 -40.34 13.56 33.80
N LYS A 639 -39.63 14.68 33.60
CA LYS A 639 -40.05 16.03 34.03
C LYS A 639 -39.21 17.08 33.30
N VAL A 640 -39.90 18.06 32.73
CA VAL A 640 -39.33 19.25 32.10
C VAL A 640 -39.03 20.23 33.21
N ASP A 641 -37.77 20.64 33.36
CA ASP A 641 -37.40 21.86 34.06
C ASP A 641 -36.20 22.52 33.36
N GLU A 642 -36.39 23.78 32.99
CA GLU A 642 -35.41 24.69 32.42
C GLU A 642 -34.38 25.08 33.49
N ALA A 643 -33.15 24.54 33.40
CA ALA A 643 -31.88 25.19 33.75
C ALA A 643 -30.75 24.15 33.87
N SER A 644 -30.03 23.88 32.77
CA SER A 644 -28.59 23.50 32.74
C SER A 644 -28.12 23.12 31.33
N TYR A 645 -27.93 24.10 30.45
CA TYR A 645 -26.92 23.98 29.39
C TYR A 645 -25.58 24.36 30.06
N SER A 646 -24.52 23.55 30.09
CA SER A 646 -23.89 22.92 28.94
C SER A 646 -22.96 21.79 29.43
N SER A 647 -23.29 20.54 29.14
CA SER A 647 -22.24 19.64 28.67
C SER A 647 -21.91 20.11 27.26
N ARG A 648 -20.68 20.56 27.00
CA ARG A 648 -20.28 20.99 25.64
C ARG A 648 -20.46 19.81 24.70
N GLU A 649 -21.49 19.87 23.84
CA GLU A 649 -21.78 18.83 22.87
C GLU A 649 -20.55 18.60 21.97
N PHE A 650 -20.15 17.34 21.79
CA PHE A 650 -18.95 17.01 21.02
C PHE A 650 -19.13 17.34 19.53
N VAL A 651 -18.15 18.05 18.97
CA VAL A 651 -18.06 18.40 17.54
C VAL A 651 -16.70 18.02 16.96
N ILE A 652 -16.64 17.82 15.65
CA ILE A 652 -15.41 17.49 14.92
C ILE A 652 -14.99 18.73 14.12
N PRO A 653 -13.82 19.34 14.36
CA PRO A 653 -13.35 20.47 13.58
C PRO A 653 -13.08 20.12 12.12
N VAL A 654 -13.07 21.12 11.26
CA VAL A 654 -12.64 20.98 9.87
C VAL A 654 -11.13 20.64 9.82
N PRO A 655 -10.68 19.70 8.98
CA PRO A 655 -9.27 19.32 8.93
C PRO A 655 -8.42 20.28 8.07
N ASP A 656 -7.20 20.55 8.54
CA ASP A 656 -6.11 21.20 7.82
C ASP A 656 -5.23 20.19 7.07
N LEU A 657 -5.12 18.99 7.63
CA LEU A 657 -4.42 17.85 7.07
C LEU A 657 -5.27 16.59 7.19
N VAL A 658 -5.30 15.77 6.14
CA VAL A 658 -5.79 14.39 6.21
C VAL A 658 -4.65 13.43 5.90
N ILE A 659 -4.43 12.45 6.75
CA ILE A 659 -3.55 11.32 6.50
C ILE A 659 -4.42 10.10 6.21
N ILE A 660 -4.10 9.38 5.13
CA ILE A 660 -4.76 8.12 4.78
C ILE A 660 -3.74 7.01 4.60
N ASN A 661 -3.96 5.87 5.25
CA ASN A 661 -3.20 4.64 5.06
C ASN A 661 -4.14 3.45 4.77
N PRO A 662 -4.81 3.43 3.60
CA PRO A 662 -5.86 2.46 3.30
C PRO A 662 -5.30 1.03 3.09
N PRO A 663 -6.17 0.00 3.12
CA PRO A 663 -5.79 -1.37 2.77
C PRO A 663 -5.28 -1.49 1.32
N ARG A 664 -4.66 -2.61 0.95
CA ARG A 664 -4.04 -2.84 -0.37
C ARG A 664 -4.94 -2.61 -1.59
N LYS A 665 -6.28 -2.63 -1.43
CA LYS A 665 -7.25 -2.31 -2.50
C LYS A 665 -7.33 -0.81 -2.80
N GLY A 666 -6.77 0.03 -1.94
CA GLY A 666 -6.89 1.49 -1.96
C GLY A 666 -8.23 1.97 -1.41
N CYS A 667 -8.56 3.21 -1.75
CA CYS A 667 -9.79 3.89 -1.39
C CYS A 667 -10.91 3.58 -2.38
N GLU A 668 -12.15 3.46 -1.89
CA GLU A 668 -13.32 3.41 -2.76
C GLU A 668 -13.68 4.79 -3.32
N LYS A 669 -14.36 4.81 -4.48
CA LYS A 669 -14.74 6.06 -5.18
C LYS A 669 -15.57 6.99 -4.31
N VAL A 670 -16.51 6.44 -3.53
CA VAL A 670 -17.37 7.20 -2.60
C VAL A 670 -16.54 7.88 -1.51
N PHE A 671 -15.56 7.17 -0.92
CA PHE A 671 -14.65 7.74 0.07
C PHE A 671 -13.80 8.87 -0.52
N ARG A 672 -13.24 8.71 -1.73
CA ARG A 672 -12.44 9.77 -2.38
C ARG A 672 -13.27 11.03 -2.67
N ARG A 673 -14.55 10.87 -3.06
CA ARG A 673 -15.48 12.00 -3.23
C ARG A 673 -15.77 12.70 -1.92
N TRP A 674 -15.98 11.94 -0.84
CA TRP A 674 -16.14 12.51 0.50
C TRP A 674 -14.89 13.25 0.96
N LEU A 675 -13.70 12.67 0.75
CA LEU A 675 -12.42 13.28 1.08
C LEU A 675 -12.24 14.64 0.38
N ARG A 676 -12.57 14.71 -0.92
CA ARG A 676 -12.65 15.98 -1.64
C ARG A 676 -13.68 16.93 -1.04
N GLY A 677 -14.83 16.42 -0.63
CA GLY A 677 -15.92 17.19 -0.02
C GLY A 677 -15.57 17.85 1.32
N LEU A 678 -14.53 17.37 2.01
CA LEU A 678 -13.96 18.03 3.20
C LEU A 678 -13.18 19.31 2.86
N CYS A 679 -12.85 19.53 1.58
CA CYS A 679 -12.05 20.66 1.11
C CYS A 679 -10.77 20.84 1.93
N CYS A 680 -10.13 19.72 2.29
CA CYS A 680 -8.87 19.75 3.04
C CYS A 680 -7.73 20.13 2.10
N ARG A 681 -6.90 21.09 2.52
CA ARG A 681 -5.82 21.60 1.67
C ARG A 681 -4.76 20.52 1.40
N TYR A 682 -4.39 19.74 2.40
CA TYR A 682 -3.34 18.75 2.25
C TYR A 682 -3.83 17.33 2.56
N ILE A 683 -3.45 16.38 1.71
CA ILE A 683 -3.62 14.95 1.97
C ILE A 683 -2.26 14.27 1.90
N ILE A 684 -1.88 13.55 2.96
CA ILE A 684 -0.76 12.61 2.92
C ILE A 684 -1.34 11.21 2.69
N TYR A 685 -1.09 10.65 1.51
CA TYR A 685 -1.49 9.28 1.16
C TYR A 685 -0.30 8.34 1.33
N ILE A 686 -0.39 7.43 2.29
CA ILE A 686 0.58 6.36 2.54
C ILE A 686 0.03 5.04 1.96
N SER A 687 0.83 4.31 1.17
CA SER A 687 0.38 3.02 0.62
C SER A 687 1.53 2.05 0.38
N CYS A 688 1.27 0.76 0.66
CA CYS A 688 2.12 -0.36 0.24
C CYS A 688 1.75 -0.94 -1.15
N ASN A 689 0.84 -0.29 -1.87
CA ASN A 689 0.45 -0.67 -3.22
C ASN A 689 0.34 0.57 -4.12
N ALA A 690 1.44 0.89 -4.80
CA ALA A 690 1.54 2.02 -5.72
C ALA A 690 0.46 1.99 -6.82
N ASN A 691 0.08 0.80 -7.34
CA ASN A 691 -0.94 0.72 -8.39
C ASN A 691 -2.31 1.26 -7.94
N SER A 692 -2.78 0.84 -6.76
CA SER A 692 -4.06 1.35 -6.22
C SER A 692 -3.95 2.80 -5.78
N GLN A 693 -2.80 3.20 -5.22
CA GLN A 693 -2.57 4.58 -4.81
C GLN A 693 -2.62 5.53 -6.00
N PHE A 694 -1.91 5.25 -7.10
CA PHE A 694 -1.87 6.11 -8.27
C PHE A 694 -3.22 6.16 -9.01
N ARG A 695 -3.99 5.06 -9.03
CA ARG A 695 -5.40 5.07 -9.47
C ARG A 695 -6.23 6.06 -8.64
N ASP A 696 -6.07 6.04 -7.32
CA ASP A 696 -6.82 6.89 -6.41
C ASP A 696 -6.37 8.36 -6.51
N ILE A 697 -5.07 8.61 -6.61
CA ILE A 697 -4.47 9.92 -6.84
C ILE A 697 -5.00 10.51 -8.15
N ASN A 698 -5.00 9.75 -9.25
CA ASN A 698 -5.56 10.22 -10.53
C ASN A 698 -7.01 10.71 -10.38
N HIS A 699 -7.83 9.94 -9.65
CA HIS A 699 -9.20 10.38 -9.35
C HIS A 699 -9.25 11.62 -8.46
N LEU A 700 -8.39 11.75 -7.44
CA LEU A 700 -8.30 12.96 -6.63
C LEU A 700 -7.78 14.16 -7.43
N SER A 701 -6.91 13.94 -8.41
CA SER A 701 -6.41 14.98 -9.31
C SER A 701 -7.48 15.50 -10.26
N ASN A 702 -8.32 14.61 -10.80
CA ASN A 702 -9.54 15.01 -11.51
C ASN A 702 -10.53 15.77 -10.61
N LEU A 703 -10.38 15.67 -9.29
CA LEU A 703 -11.19 16.40 -8.30
C LEU A 703 -10.50 17.69 -7.79
N GLY A 704 -9.35 18.08 -8.37
CA GLY A 704 -8.66 19.34 -8.07
C GLY A 704 -7.43 19.22 -7.15
N TYR A 705 -7.00 18.00 -6.80
CA TYR A 705 -5.74 17.81 -6.07
C TYR A 705 -4.53 17.72 -6.99
N MET A 706 -3.42 18.34 -6.60
CA MET A 706 -2.13 18.23 -7.28
C MET A 706 -1.16 17.41 -6.45
N VAL A 707 -0.42 16.53 -7.10
CA VAL A 707 0.67 15.80 -6.44
C VAL A 707 1.86 16.73 -6.28
N ARG A 708 2.35 16.89 -5.05
CA ARG A 708 3.50 17.74 -4.74
C ARG A 708 4.76 16.94 -4.46
N GLU A 709 4.64 15.83 -3.73
CA GLU A 709 5.75 15.00 -3.30
C GLU A 709 5.41 13.52 -3.52
N ILE A 710 6.37 12.73 -3.99
CA ILE A 710 6.30 11.27 -4.11
C ILE A 710 7.56 10.69 -3.46
N ILE A 711 7.40 10.05 -2.32
CA ILE A 711 8.50 9.58 -1.46
C ILE A 711 8.41 8.06 -1.31
N PRO A 712 9.20 7.29 -2.08
CA PRO A 712 9.20 5.84 -1.99
C PRO A 712 10.11 5.30 -0.88
N LEU A 713 9.70 4.18 -0.27
CA LEU A 713 10.44 3.46 0.76
C LEU A 713 10.43 1.96 0.47
N ASP A 714 11.60 1.32 0.49
CA ASP A 714 11.71 -0.12 0.31
C ASP A 714 11.44 -0.90 1.61
N THR A 715 10.19 -0.88 2.09
CA THR A 715 9.80 -1.57 3.33
C THR A 715 9.67 -3.08 3.20
N PHE A 716 9.79 -3.61 1.98
CA PHE A 716 9.79 -5.05 1.72
C PHE A 716 10.91 -5.47 0.73
N PRO A 717 12.19 -5.37 1.14
CA PRO A 717 13.31 -5.85 0.33
C PRO A 717 13.15 -7.32 -0.06
N ARG A 718 13.68 -7.69 -1.23
CA ARG A 718 13.59 -9.02 -1.85
C ARG A 718 12.19 -9.42 -2.29
N THR A 719 11.27 -8.46 -2.36
CA THR A 719 9.90 -8.61 -2.86
C THR A 719 9.56 -7.48 -3.85
N PRO A 720 8.53 -7.60 -4.70
CA PRO A 720 8.08 -6.50 -5.55
C PRO A 720 7.41 -5.34 -4.79
N HIS A 721 7.11 -5.52 -3.50
CA HIS A 721 6.36 -4.55 -2.72
C HIS A 721 7.28 -3.45 -2.16
N PHE A 722 6.72 -2.27 -2.02
CA PHE A 722 7.33 -1.11 -1.40
C PHE A 722 6.23 -0.15 -0.91
N GLU A 723 6.58 0.75 -0.01
CA GLU A 723 5.70 1.81 0.45
C GLU A 723 5.99 3.13 -0.25
N THR A 724 4.97 3.97 -0.31
CA THR A 724 5.01 5.28 -0.96
C THR A 724 4.21 6.25 -0.12
N VAL A 725 4.82 7.40 0.17
CA VAL A 725 4.16 8.54 0.80
C VAL A 725 4.00 9.62 -0.27
N ALA A 726 2.76 9.97 -0.58
CA ALA A 726 2.44 11.04 -1.53
C ALA A 726 1.79 12.22 -0.80
N LEU A 727 2.28 13.44 -1.02
CA LEU A 727 1.61 14.65 -0.57
C LEU A 727 0.78 15.21 -1.73
N LEU A 728 -0.52 15.37 -1.50
CA LEU A 728 -1.44 16.04 -2.39
C LEU A 728 -1.81 17.40 -1.80
N GLU A 729 -1.84 18.43 -2.64
CA GLU A 729 -2.34 19.77 -2.28
C GLU A 729 -3.59 20.07 -3.10
N PHE A 730 -4.65 20.55 -2.45
CA PHE A 730 -5.86 21.01 -3.09
C PHE A 730 -5.62 22.41 -3.67
N ASP A 731 -5.89 22.58 -4.96
CA ASP A 731 -5.82 23.87 -5.62
C ASP A 731 -7.17 24.59 -5.54
N PHE A 732 -7.30 25.57 -4.65
CA PHE A 732 -8.51 26.37 -4.50
C PHE A 732 -8.79 27.28 -5.71
N ASN A 733 -7.78 27.55 -6.56
CA ASN A 733 -7.88 28.46 -7.70
C ASN A 733 -8.13 27.75 -9.04
N ARG A 734 -8.03 26.42 -9.09
CA ARG A 734 -8.12 25.66 -10.34
C ARG A 734 -9.57 25.41 -10.75
N THR A 735 -9.96 25.96 -11.90
CA THR A 735 -11.24 25.67 -12.54
C THR A 735 -11.21 24.31 -13.23
N VAL A 736 -12.19 23.43 -12.98
CA VAL A 736 -12.27 22.10 -13.59
C VAL A 736 -12.72 22.24 -15.05
N ASP A 737 -12.02 21.59 -15.97
CA ASP A 737 -12.28 21.62 -17.41
C ASP A 737 -13.67 21.03 -17.77
N LYS A 738 -14.28 21.49 -18.86
CA LYS A 738 -15.64 21.16 -19.31
C LYS A 738 -15.85 19.66 -19.53
N GLU A 739 -14.85 18.96 -20.07
CA GLU A 739 -14.90 17.51 -20.29
C GLU A 739 -14.91 16.70 -18.98
N GLN A 740 -14.10 17.11 -18.01
CA GLN A 740 -14.05 16.47 -16.69
C GLN A 740 -15.39 16.60 -15.95
N ARG A 741 -16.15 17.67 -16.19
CA ARG A 741 -17.49 17.85 -15.63
C ARG A 741 -18.50 16.85 -16.18
N GLN A 742 -18.45 16.57 -17.49
CA GLN A 742 -19.37 15.62 -18.12
C GLN A 742 -19.16 14.20 -17.57
N ILE A 743 -17.89 13.81 -17.37
CA ILE A 743 -17.53 12.53 -16.74
C ILE A 743 -18.09 12.46 -15.31
N ILE A 744 -17.89 13.51 -14.51
CA ILE A 744 -18.35 13.54 -13.12
C ILE A 744 -19.88 13.48 -13.05
N GLN A 745 -20.59 14.21 -13.93
CA GLN A 745 -22.05 14.22 -14.00
C GLN A 745 -22.62 12.85 -14.41
N PHE A 746 -22.02 12.21 -15.41
CA PHE A 746 -22.41 10.87 -15.85
C PHE A 746 -22.31 9.85 -14.71
N GLU A 747 -21.18 9.85 -14.00
CA GLU A 747 -20.94 8.92 -12.89
C GLU A 747 -21.89 9.15 -11.70
N LEU A 748 -22.25 10.40 -11.43
CA LEU A 748 -23.22 10.73 -10.39
C LEU A 748 -24.62 10.22 -10.74
N ASN A 749 -25.00 10.29 -12.01
CA ASN A 749 -26.26 9.73 -12.50
C ASN A 749 -26.26 8.20 -12.40
N GLU A 750 -25.14 7.55 -12.70
CA GLU A 750 -24.94 6.10 -12.51
C GLU A 750 -25.09 5.68 -11.03
N MET A 751 -24.56 6.47 -10.10
CA MET A 751 -24.73 6.20 -8.66
C MET A 751 -26.18 6.36 -8.20
N LYS A 752 -26.89 7.38 -8.72
CA LYS A 752 -28.32 7.59 -8.43
C LYS A 752 -29.18 6.46 -9.01
N SER A 753 -28.85 5.97 -10.21
CA SER A 753 -29.56 4.84 -10.83
C SER A 753 -29.32 3.53 -10.08
N ASN A 754 -28.09 3.26 -9.64
CA ASN A 754 -27.75 2.10 -8.81
C ASN A 754 -28.45 2.12 -7.43
N LYS A 755 -28.64 3.31 -6.83
CA LYS A 755 -29.48 3.47 -5.63
C LYS A 755 -30.95 3.12 -5.88
N LYS A 756 -31.53 3.54 -7.01
CA LYS A 756 -32.91 3.19 -7.39
C LYS A 756 -33.08 1.69 -7.65
N LYS A 757 -32.11 1.04 -8.31
CA LYS A 757 -32.12 -0.42 -8.53
C LYS A 757 -32.04 -1.21 -7.21
N ASN A 758 -31.19 -0.79 -6.27
CA ASN A 758 -31.06 -1.45 -4.97
C ASN A 758 -32.28 -1.26 -4.04
N ASN A 759 -33.00 -0.15 -4.15
CA ASN A 759 -34.26 0.05 -3.42
C ASN A 759 -35.41 -0.77 -4.03
N LYS A 760 -35.45 -0.97 -5.35
CA LYS A 760 -36.43 -1.86 -6.01
C LYS A 760 -36.22 -3.34 -5.71
N LYS A 761 -34.99 -3.78 -5.42
CA LYS A 761 -34.68 -5.18 -5.01
C LYS A 761 -34.96 -5.47 -3.53
N LYS A 762 -35.27 -4.45 -2.72
CA LYS A 762 -35.57 -4.57 -1.28
C LYS A 762 -37.03 -4.26 -0.93
N GLY A 763 -37.84 -3.87 -1.92
CA GLY A 763 -39.26 -3.56 -1.76
C GLY A 763 -40.13 -4.75 -2.09
#